data_AF-A0A7W7FQ68-F1
#
_entry.id   AF-A0A7W7FQ68-F1
#
_cell.length_a   1.000
_cell.length_b   1.000
_cell.length_c   1.000
_cell.angle_alpha   90.00
_cell.angle_beta   90.00
_cell.angle_gamma   90.00
#
_symmetry.space_group_name_H-M   'P 1'
#
loop_
_entity.id
_entity.type
_entity.pdbx_description
1 polymer ?
#
loop_
_entity_poly.entity_id
_entity_poly.type
_entity_poly.pdbx_seq_one_letter_code
_entity_poly.pdbx_strand_id
1 'polypeptide(L)'
;MRDGQPKVQNQVEQMMGDLVQAGVVHGGVHVNYNGSLSAVRRPSLPSGPRTLVNQVGPLGALDALLPDRPDEHEPIVATISAGRGFGKTALCLYWGNLREQEFPDGLIYANFGAWTDRPRGAAEVLADVLEQLGCARAGQPTDFDAMSSLLRELTRDKAYLLVLDDVVAANQVARLLPGRGRSVVLAIGADNLAALEAHGARPIELEPLEPEMAELFLTLAPRLIPLMTAQAAEMKAVIDLCHGVPVLLDAVRAMLLETPGLGFQDLLDELGAAGHGMTTMLTSGGEPVDAIFDMVVGKLGFEAAACYRCYGLHPGFAALSVGVVAEATGLTEAAVRQGMRELQRRRLVQPPQADRYAMHLWIRSHATQLVRRFPADNDDAVLARAVGYYLLVCTGVDETLCSQRPWRRRMFADLRTSARVEPEKAQRWLLVEVENLQPIVELAKAAGAHDKVVRFGITLWALFLVLKRHQEALAVFEAAAESARLLGSPLVESVLLTQIGYVHRHCEEFDAGQRAFDAGIALARESGDLEARLTAIEGLGLMRLDQGQSPAALELLRENLAGARVLEDERRTALAAFHCAKAEEPDRALELLEAAAATFSELADEYNGAKVQLWQGNKLIEAQRLAAAGAPLAAALDTMTRLNRDFDRGEAQEALAGLAAARGEVELAQRHYRIAADIYAAQGLVRQVQRAVAYLRAA
;
A
#
# COMPACT_ATOMS: atom_id res chain seq x y z
N MET A 1 56.40 7.16 -45.23
CA MET A 1 55.37 8.16 -44.89
C MET A 1 54.06 7.73 -45.50
N ARG A 2 53.13 7.22 -44.68
CA ARG A 2 51.72 7.01 -45.04
C ARG A 2 50.91 7.75 -43.97
N ASP A 3 50.76 9.06 -44.16
CA ASP A 3 49.76 9.85 -43.46
C ASP A 3 48.45 9.74 -44.24
N GLY A 4 47.37 9.36 -43.55
CA GLY A 4 46.05 9.28 -44.16
C GLY A 4 45.05 8.34 -43.50
N GLN A 5 45.13 8.08 -42.19
CA GLN A 5 43.98 7.53 -41.47
C GLN A 5 43.16 8.69 -40.88
N PRO A 6 41.81 8.67 -41.00
CA PRO A 6 40.98 9.69 -40.36
C PRO A 6 41.09 9.52 -38.84
N LYS A 7 41.82 10.43 -38.19
CA LYS A 7 41.74 10.61 -36.74
C LYS A 7 40.37 11.18 -36.42
N VAL A 8 39.44 10.33 -35.99
CA VAL A 8 38.19 10.79 -35.36
C VAL A 8 38.57 11.34 -33.99
N GLN A 9 38.52 12.66 -33.85
CA GLN A 9 38.82 13.37 -32.60
C GLN A 9 37.62 14.25 -32.27
N ASN A 10 36.90 13.90 -31.19
CA ASN A 10 35.76 14.67 -30.71
C ASN A 10 36.13 15.38 -29.39
N GLN A 11 35.76 16.65 -29.27
CA GLN A 11 35.72 17.36 -27.98
C GLN A 11 34.25 17.53 -27.58
N VAL A 12 33.92 17.16 -26.35
CA VAL A 12 32.57 17.28 -25.78
C VAL A 12 32.70 17.98 -24.44
N GLU A 13 32.05 19.13 -24.28
CA GLU A 13 32.15 19.94 -23.05
C GLU A 13 31.05 19.61 -22.02
N GLN A 14 29.86 19.14 -22.44
CA GLN A 14 28.83 18.58 -21.55
C GLN A 14 27.95 17.56 -22.29
N MET A 15 27.61 16.45 -21.63
CA MET A 15 26.74 15.41 -22.18
C MET A 15 25.89 14.72 -21.09
N MET A 16 24.60 14.52 -21.38
CA MET A 16 23.71 13.59 -20.67
C MET A 16 23.03 12.68 -21.72
N GLY A 17 23.67 11.55 -22.04
CA GLY A 17 23.25 10.55 -23.04
C GLY A 17 24.40 9.62 -23.46
N ASP A 18 24.18 8.71 -24.43
CA ASP A 18 25.23 7.79 -24.95
C ASP A 18 26.01 8.34 -26.15
N LEU A 19 27.35 8.30 -26.08
CA LEU A 19 28.24 8.75 -27.14
C LEU A 19 28.77 7.54 -27.91
N VAL A 20 28.43 7.42 -29.20
CA VAL A 20 29.00 6.38 -30.07
C VAL A 20 30.10 6.98 -30.93
N GLN A 21 31.35 6.55 -30.71
CA GLN A 21 32.50 6.92 -31.54
C GLN A 21 32.87 5.75 -32.46
N ALA A 22 32.71 5.91 -33.78
CA ALA A 22 33.11 4.90 -34.77
C ALA A 22 33.81 5.55 -35.97
N GLY A 23 34.82 4.87 -36.52
CA GLY A 23 35.60 5.36 -37.67
C GLY A 23 34.90 5.14 -39.03
N VAL A 24 34.42 3.93 -39.29
CA VAL A 24 33.60 3.58 -40.47
C VAL A 24 32.58 2.54 -40.04
N VAL A 25 31.30 2.78 -40.32
CA VAL A 25 30.20 1.84 -40.03
C VAL A 25 29.71 1.24 -41.34
N HIS A 26 29.73 -0.08 -41.44
CA HIS A 26 29.07 -0.82 -42.52
C HIS A 26 27.82 -1.51 -41.95
N GLY A 27 26.67 -0.83 -42.05
CA GLY A 27 25.39 -1.26 -41.48
C GLY A 27 24.66 -0.13 -40.73
N GLY A 28 23.49 -0.41 -40.16
CA GLY A 28 22.78 0.53 -39.29
C GLY A 28 23.34 0.52 -37.88
N VAL A 29 23.51 1.70 -37.27
CA VAL A 29 23.75 1.83 -35.82
C VAL A 29 22.38 1.88 -35.15
N HIS A 30 21.99 0.77 -34.51
CA HIS A 30 20.79 0.72 -33.69
C HIS A 30 21.18 0.94 -32.23
N VAL A 31 21.01 2.16 -31.74
CA VAL A 31 21.02 2.42 -30.29
C VAL A 31 19.65 2.04 -29.78
N ASN A 32 19.52 0.80 -29.31
CA ASN A 32 18.33 0.41 -28.57
C ASN A 32 18.39 1.12 -27.24
N TYR A 33 17.61 2.19 -27.11
CA TYR A 33 17.12 2.60 -25.81
C TYR A 33 16.29 1.43 -25.29
N ASN A 34 16.95 0.52 -24.55
CA ASN A 34 16.32 -0.01 -23.37
C ASN A 34 16.22 1.18 -22.43
N GLY A 35 15.32 2.11 -22.75
CA GLY A 35 14.75 2.98 -21.75
C GLY A 35 14.31 2.02 -20.69
N SER A 36 15.07 2.00 -19.61
CA SER A 36 14.66 1.40 -18.37
C SER A 36 13.40 2.19 -18.01
N LEU A 37 12.26 1.76 -18.54
CA LEU A 37 11.12 1.48 -17.69
C LEU A 37 11.76 0.89 -16.44
N SER A 38 11.88 1.71 -15.38
CA SER A 38 12.31 1.28 -14.04
C SER A 38 11.89 -0.17 -13.92
N ALA A 39 12.85 -1.11 -13.97
CA ALA A 39 12.62 -2.51 -14.34
C ALA A 39 11.23 -2.92 -13.86
N VAL A 40 10.22 -2.88 -14.76
CA VAL A 40 8.81 -2.91 -14.32
C VAL A 40 8.75 -4.16 -13.51
N ARG A 41 8.56 -4.00 -12.20
CA ARG A 41 8.78 -5.08 -11.25
C ARG A 41 7.70 -6.08 -11.62
N ARG A 42 8.07 -7.09 -12.41
CA ARG A 42 7.12 -8.05 -12.96
C ARG A 42 6.40 -8.61 -11.75
N PRO A 43 5.10 -8.33 -11.58
CA PRO A 43 4.44 -8.73 -10.37
C PRO A 43 4.55 -10.25 -10.27
N SER A 44 4.77 -10.73 -9.05
CA SER A 44 4.99 -12.13 -8.75
C SER A 44 4.02 -12.56 -7.68
N LEU A 45 3.52 -13.79 -7.75
CA LEU A 45 2.71 -14.32 -6.68
C LEU A 45 3.53 -14.51 -5.39
N PRO A 46 2.88 -14.45 -4.22
CA PRO A 46 3.44 -15.00 -3.00
C PRO A 46 3.92 -16.44 -3.20
N SER A 47 4.90 -16.86 -2.40
CA SER A 47 5.38 -18.24 -2.39
C SER A 47 4.22 -19.20 -2.06
N GLY A 48 3.84 -20.03 -3.04
CA GLY A 48 2.93 -21.15 -2.82
C GLY A 48 3.62 -22.33 -2.10
N PRO A 49 2.88 -23.40 -1.79
CA PRO A 49 3.49 -24.66 -1.35
C PRO A 49 4.43 -25.20 -2.44
N ARG A 50 5.47 -25.96 -2.06
CA ARG A 50 6.35 -26.61 -3.05
C ARG A 50 5.76 -27.89 -3.64
N THR A 51 4.84 -28.51 -2.92
CA THR A 51 4.20 -29.77 -3.28
C THR A 51 2.72 -29.66 -2.96
N LEU A 52 1.88 -30.01 -3.93
CA LEU A 52 0.45 -30.25 -3.72
C LEU A 52 0.18 -31.76 -3.81
N VAL A 53 -0.78 -32.21 -3.02
CA VAL A 53 -1.24 -33.60 -2.97
C VAL A 53 -2.75 -33.60 -3.26
N ASN A 54 -3.22 -34.55 -4.06
CA ASN A 54 -4.62 -34.69 -4.51
C ASN A 54 -5.22 -33.57 -5.37
N GLN A 55 -4.44 -32.97 -6.27
CA GLN A 55 -4.93 -31.81 -7.04
C GLN A 55 -4.84 -32.01 -8.55
N VAL A 56 -4.75 -33.25 -9.04
CA VAL A 56 -4.57 -33.53 -10.47
C VAL A 56 -5.77 -33.04 -11.30
N GLY A 57 -7.00 -33.29 -10.81
CA GLY A 57 -8.23 -32.82 -11.47
C GLY A 57 -8.32 -31.28 -11.54
N PRO A 58 -8.29 -30.58 -10.39
CA PRO A 58 -8.30 -29.11 -10.37
C PRO A 58 -7.13 -28.47 -11.13
N LEU A 59 -5.92 -29.03 -11.07
CA LEU A 59 -4.78 -28.55 -11.88
C LEU A 59 -5.02 -28.76 -13.38
N GLY A 60 -5.60 -29.89 -13.78
CA GLY A 60 -5.99 -30.13 -15.17
C GLY A 60 -7.07 -29.16 -15.65
N ALA A 61 -8.03 -28.83 -14.79
CA ALA A 61 -9.05 -27.81 -15.08
C ALA A 61 -8.45 -26.41 -15.23
N LEU A 62 -7.47 -26.06 -14.39
CA LEU A 62 -6.71 -24.81 -14.51
C LEU A 62 -5.85 -24.79 -15.79
N ASP A 63 -5.19 -25.88 -16.14
CA ASP A 63 -4.43 -25.99 -17.39
C ASP A 63 -5.33 -25.83 -18.63
N ALA A 64 -6.58 -26.31 -18.57
CA ALA A 64 -7.58 -26.12 -19.62
C ALA A 64 -8.10 -24.66 -19.74
N LEU A 65 -7.72 -23.77 -18.82
CA LEU A 65 -7.97 -22.33 -18.96
C LEU A 65 -6.96 -21.65 -19.86
N LEU A 66 -5.81 -22.27 -20.13
CA LEU A 66 -4.81 -21.65 -21.00
C LEU A 66 -5.36 -21.62 -22.43
N PRO A 67 -5.34 -20.47 -23.12
CA PRO A 67 -5.95 -20.34 -24.44
C PRO A 67 -5.21 -21.20 -25.47
N ASP A 68 -5.92 -22.15 -26.09
CA ASP A 68 -5.41 -23.02 -27.17
C ASP A 68 -5.08 -22.25 -28.47
N ARG A 69 -5.60 -21.01 -28.62
CA ARG A 69 -5.46 -20.20 -29.84
C ARG A 69 -5.04 -18.76 -29.55
N PRO A 70 -4.11 -18.19 -30.33
CA PRO A 70 -3.66 -16.80 -30.19
C PRO A 70 -4.72 -15.75 -30.56
N ASP A 71 -5.84 -16.16 -31.15
CA ASP A 71 -6.89 -15.26 -31.67
C ASP A 71 -8.04 -14.98 -30.67
N GLU A 72 -8.07 -15.63 -29.50
CA GLU A 72 -9.00 -15.29 -28.42
C GLU A 72 -8.46 -14.08 -27.63
N HIS A 73 -9.11 -12.93 -27.82
CA HIS A 73 -8.69 -11.64 -27.25
C HIS A 73 -9.49 -11.25 -26.00
N GLU A 74 -10.23 -12.16 -25.37
CA GLU A 74 -10.99 -11.87 -24.14
C GLU A 74 -10.36 -12.57 -22.93
N PRO A 75 -10.29 -11.90 -21.77
CA PRO A 75 -9.71 -12.50 -20.59
C PRO A 75 -10.58 -13.65 -20.08
N ILE A 76 -9.93 -14.73 -19.66
CA ILE A 76 -10.60 -15.91 -19.12
C ILE A 76 -10.78 -15.72 -17.62
N VAL A 77 -12.00 -15.93 -17.13
CA VAL A 77 -12.32 -15.87 -15.71
C VAL A 77 -12.61 -17.28 -15.21
N ALA A 78 -12.08 -17.64 -14.05
CA ALA A 78 -12.42 -18.87 -13.35
C ALA A 78 -12.73 -18.58 -11.88
N THR A 79 -13.74 -19.26 -11.35
CA THR A 79 -14.11 -19.17 -9.94
C THR A 79 -13.66 -20.45 -9.23
N ILE A 80 -12.90 -20.29 -8.15
CA ILE A 80 -12.39 -21.40 -7.36
C ILE A 80 -13.23 -21.49 -6.08
N SER A 81 -14.09 -22.50 -6.01
CA SER A 81 -14.99 -22.75 -4.89
C SER A 81 -14.59 -24.03 -4.16
N ALA A 82 -14.68 -24.01 -2.83
CA ALA A 82 -14.40 -25.17 -1.99
C ALA A 82 -14.83 -24.90 -0.57
N GLY A 83 -14.93 -26.00 0.17
CA GLY A 83 -14.84 -25.98 1.62
C GLY A 83 -13.67 -25.15 2.13
N ARG A 84 -13.88 -24.69 3.34
CA ARG A 84 -12.95 -23.89 4.12
C ARG A 84 -11.69 -24.76 4.40
N GLY A 85 -10.49 -24.23 4.14
CA GLY A 85 -9.22 -24.90 4.48
C GLY A 85 -8.74 -25.96 3.48
N PHE A 86 -9.47 -26.15 2.38
CA PHE A 86 -9.15 -27.15 1.35
C PHE A 86 -7.94 -26.78 0.48
N GLY A 87 -7.40 -25.57 0.64
CA GLY A 87 -6.19 -25.14 -0.06
C GLY A 87 -6.43 -24.40 -1.38
N LYS A 88 -7.57 -23.71 -1.55
CA LYS A 88 -7.86 -22.91 -2.77
C LYS A 88 -6.74 -21.92 -3.13
N THR A 89 -6.32 -21.11 -2.16
CA THR A 89 -5.18 -20.18 -2.30
C THR A 89 -3.90 -20.94 -2.65
N ALA A 90 -3.62 -22.03 -1.94
CA ALA A 90 -2.43 -22.85 -2.17
C ALA A 90 -2.40 -23.45 -3.59
N LEU A 91 -3.54 -23.90 -4.11
CA LEU A 91 -3.73 -24.38 -5.48
C LEU A 91 -3.42 -23.29 -6.50
N CYS A 92 -4.04 -22.11 -6.36
CA CYS A 92 -3.86 -21.01 -7.31
C CYS A 92 -2.44 -20.47 -7.31
N LEU A 93 -1.84 -20.31 -6.13
CA LEU A 93 -0.45 -19.86 -5.99
C LEU A 93 0.52 -20.90 -6.57
N TYR A 94 0.30 -22.20 -6.33
CA TYR A 94 1.12 -23.25 -6.91
C TYR A 94 1.04 -23.26 -8.44
N TRP A 95 -0.19 -23.32 -8.97
CA TRP A 95 -0.42 -23.36 -10.42
C TRP A 95 0.13 -22.11 -11.12
N GLY A 96 -0.12 -20.93 -10.56
CA GLY A 96 0.38 -19.67 -11.13
C GLY A 96 1.89 -19.59 -11.14
N ASN A 97 2.56 -20.03 -10.07
CA ASN A 97 4.04 -20.11 -10.05
C ASN A 97 4.56 -21.19 -11.02
N LEU A 98 3.86 -22.32 -11.18
CA LEU A 98 4.23 -23.39 -12.11
C LEU A 98 4.10 -22.94 -13.58
N ARG A 99 3.10 -22.11 -13.90
CA ARG A 99 2.78 -21.61 -15.24
C ARG A 99 3.25 -20.17 -15.49
N GLU A 100 4.23 -19.67 -14.73
CA GLU A 100 4.73 -18.29 -14.86
C GLU A 100 5.14 -17.91 -16.31
N GLN A 101 5.63 -18.89 -17.08
CA GLN A 101 6.06 -18.69 -18.46
C GLN A 101 4.90 -18.37 -19.43
N GLU A 102 3.67 -18.77 -19.08
CA GLU A 102 2.46 -18.50 -19.89
C GLU A 102 1.94 -17.07 -19.71
N PHE A 103 2.41 -16.37 -18.67
CA PHE A 103 1.99 -15.01 -18.32
C PHE A 103 3.18 -14.04 -18.35
N PRO A 104 3.82 -13.81 -19.53
CA PRO A 104 5.05 -13.04 -19.67
C PRO A 104 4.98 -11.64 -19.04
N ASP A 105 3.79 -11.04 -18.94
CA ASP A 105 3.62 -9.70 -18.39
C ASP A 105 3.60 -9.67 -16.85
N GLY A 106 3.28 -10.79 -16.19
CA GLY A 106 3.40 -10.98 -14.74
C GLY A 106 2.23 -11.67 -14.07
N LEU A 107 2.38 -11.90 -12.76
CA LEU A 107 1.41 -12.55 -11.90
C LEU A 107 1.02 -11.63 -10.74
N ILE A 108 -0.25 -11.26 -10.67
CA ILE A 108 -0.79 -10.31 -9.70
C ILE A 108 -1.57 -11.08 -8.65
N TYR A 109 -1.28 -10.82 -7.37
CA TYR A 109 -2.06 -11.34 -6.26
C TYR A 109 -2.72 -10.18 -5.52
N ALA A 110 -4.01 -10.31 -5.25
CA ALA A 110 -4.75 -9.32 -4.46
C ALA A 110 -5.75 -10.05 -3.56
N ASN A 111 -5.80 -9.70 -2.27
CA ASN A 111 -6.64 -10.35 -1.29
C ASN A 111 -7.69 -9.37 -0.75
N PHE A 112 -8.95 -9.80 -0.72
CA PHE A 112 -10.11 -9.03 -0.26
C PHE A 112 -10.40 -9.18 1.23
N GLY A 113 -9.82 -10.17 1.92
CA GLY A 113 -9.92 -10.32 3.36
C GLY A 113 -11.33 -10.62 3.87
N ALA A 114 -12.16 -11.35 3.11
CA ALA A 114 -13.53 -11.76 3.47
C ALA A 114 -13.71 -12.24 4.92
N TRP A 115 -12.68 -12.90 5.46
CA TRP A 115 -12.71 -13.55 6.77
C TRP A 115 -12.08 -12.72 7.88
N THR A 116 -11.79 -11.46 7.59
CA THR A 116 -11.37 -10.48 8.59
C THR A 116 -12.58 -9.69 9.07
N ASP A 117 -12.48 -9.05 10.23
CA ASP A 117 -13.52 -8.11 10.71
C ASP A 117 -13.64 -6.85 9.81
N ARG A 118 -12.81 -6.73 8.76
CA ARG A 118 -12.83 -5.64 7.79
C ARG A 118 -12.52 -6.12 6.36
N PRO A 119 -13.50 -6.71 5.66
CA PRO A 119 -13.36 -7.02 4.23
C PRO A 119 -13.05 -5.75 3.42
N ARG A 120 -12.14 -5.86 2.46
CA ARG A 120 -11.69 -4.76 1.60
C ARG A 120 -12.68 -4.50 0.47
N GLY A 121 -12.84 -3.23 0.12
CA GLY A 121 -13.66 -2.81 -1.01
C GLY A 121 -12.98 -3.02 -2.36
N ALA A 122 -13.75 -3.14 -3.45
CA ALA A 122 -13.20 -3.33 -4.80
C ALA A 122 -12.30 -2.17 -5.26
N ALA A 123 -12.61 -0.93 -4.88
CA ALA A 123 -11.78 0.23 -5.21
C ALA A 123 -10.39 0.17 -4.52
N GLU A 124 -10.34 -0.32 -3.28
CA GLU A 124 -9.10 -0.45 -2.51
C GLU A 124 -8.18 -1.50 -3.13
N VAL A 125 -8.73 -2.67 -3.47
CA VAL A 125 -8.01 -3.77 -4.11
C VAL A 125 -7.59 -3.40 -5.54
N LEU A 126 -8.44 -2.73 -6.32
CA LEU A 126 -8.09 -2.27 -7.66
C LEU A 126 -6.89 -1.32 -7.64
N ALA A 127 -6.83 -0.44 -6.65
CA ALA A 127 -5.74 0.51 -6.53
C ALA A 127 -4.40 -0.17 -6.17
N ASP A 128 -4.41 -1.30 -5.44
CA ASP A 128 -3.22 -2.14 -5.26
C ASP A 128 -2.84 -2.88 -6.54
N VAL A 129 -3.81 -3.37 -7.31
CA VAL A 129 -3.56 -4.00 -8.62
C VAL A 129 -2.90 -3.02 -9.58
N LEU A 130 -3.38 -1.76 -9.64
CA LEU A 130 -2.77 -0.70 -10.44
C LEU A 130 -1.34 -0.39 -9.99
N GLU A 131 -1.07 -0.40 -8.68
CA GLU A 131 0.28 -0.21 -8.13
C GLU A 131 1.22 -1.37 -8.52
N GLN A 132 0.75 -2.61 -8.48
CA GLN A 132 1.48 -3.80 -8.96
C GLN A 132 1.77 -3.75 -10.47
N LEU A 133 0.92 -3.08 -11.26
CA LEU A 133 1.11 -2.81 -12.68
C LEU A 133 2.07 -1.63 -12.95
N GLY A 134 2.63 -1.03 -11.90
CA GLY A 134 3.56 0.09 -12.00
C GLY A 134 2.91 1.47 -12.04
N CYS A 135 1.59 1.59 -11.82
CA CYS A 135 0.92 2.87 -11.66
C CYS A 135 0.98 3.32 -10.19
N ALA A 136 1.89 4.24 -9.87
CA ALA A 136 2.02 4.77 -8.52
C ALA A 136 0.71 5.39 -8.04
N ARG A 137 0.42 5.26 -6.74
CA ARG A 137 -0.81 5.77 -6.11
C ARG A 137 -1.12 7.24 -6.46
N ALA A 138 -0.10 8.09 -6.53
CA ALA A 138 -0.25 9.49 -6.93
C ALA A 138 -0.76 9.70 -8.36
N GLY A 139 -0.45 8.77 -9.26
CA GLY A 139 -0.82 8.79 -10.67
C GLY A 139 -2.19 8.18 -10.96
N GLN A 140 -2.80 7.50 -9.99
CA GLN A 140 -4.06 6.80 -10.17
C GLN A 140 -5.24 7.79 -10.26
N PRO A 141 -6.27 7.48 -11.06
CA PRO A 141 -7.55 8.18 -11.00
C PRO A 141 -8.22 8.02 -9.63
N THR A 142 -9.07 8.96 -9.27
CA THR A 142 -9.80 8.95 -7.99
C THR A 142 -11.17 8.28 -8.13
N ASP A 143 -11.77 8.39 -9.32
CA ASP A 143 -13.00 7.71 -9.69
C ASP A 143 -12.78 6.21 -9.99
N PHE A 144 -13.71 5.37 -9.52
CA PHE A 144 -13.62 3.93 -9.64
C PHE A 144 -13.80 3.42 -11.08
N ASP A 145 -14.65 4.08 -11.88
CA ASP A 145 -14.82 3.74 -13.29
C ASP A 145 -13.58 4.12 -14.11
N ALA A 146 -12.96 5.26 -13.79
CA ALA A 146 -11.69 5.68 -14.38
C ALA A 146 -10.54 4.74 -14.01
N MET A 147 -10.43 4.30 -12.75
CA MET A 147 -9.45 3.27 -12.35
C MET A 147 -9.67 1.95 -13.09
N SER A 148 -10.92 1.52 -13.25
CA SER A 148 -11.25 0.29 -13.99
C SER A 148 -10.90 0.41 -15.46
N SER A 149 -11.08 1.59 -16.06
CA SER A 149 -10.70 1.89 -17.44
C SER A 149 -9.18 1.87 -17.62
N LEU A 150 -8.45 2.45 -16.66
CA LEU A 150 -6.99 2.43 -16.64
C LEU A 150 -6.44 1.00 -16.52
N LEU A 151 -7.03 0.16 -15.67
CA LEU A 151 -6.66 -1.26 -15.60
C LEU A 151 -6.76 -1.94 -16.97
N ARG A 152 -7.89 -1.74 -17.68
CA ARG A 152 -8.11 -2.33 -19.01
C ARG A 152 -7.14 -1.80 -20.05
N GLU A 153 -6.71 -0.55 -19.94
CA GLU A 153 -5.70 0.03 -20.81
C GLU A 153 -4.32 -0.58 -20.55
N LEU A 154 -3.90 -0.64 -19.28
CA LEU A 154 -2.59 -1.17 -18.88
C LEU A 154 -2.41 -2.66 -19.17
N THR A 155 -3.52 -3.41 -19.23
CA THR A 155 -3.54 -4.87 -19.45
C THR A 155 -3.95 -5.27 -20.86
N ARG A 156 -4.21 -4.30 -21.76
CA ARG A 156 -4.57 -4.57 -23.16
C ARG A 156 -3.43 -5.28 -23.89
N ASP A 157 -3.79 -6.29 -24.68
CA ASP A 157 -2.90 -7.12 -25.50
C ASP A 157 -1.79 -7.83 -24.71
N LYS A 158 -2.00 -7.99 -23.40
CA LYS A 158 -1.06 -8.61 -22.45
C LYS A 158 -1.61 -9.91 -21.85
N ALA A 159 -0.72 -10.68 -21.28
CA ALA A 159 -0.96 -11.95 -20.62
C ALA A 159 -0.54 -11.87 -19.14
N TYR A 160 -1.48 -11.44 -18.28
CA TYR A 160 -1.32 -11.48 -16.83
C TYR A 160 -2.13 -12.63 -16.21
N LEU A 161 -1.65 -13.17 -15.09
CA LEU A 161 -2.49 -13.95 -14.18
C LEU A 161 -2.91 -13.06 -13.00
N LEU A 162 -4.20 -12.91 -12.75
CA LEU A 162 -4.73 -12.20 -11.58
C LEU A 162 -5.33 -13.23 -10.62
N VAL A 163 -4.75 -13.38 -9.44
CA VAL A 163 -5.30 -14.20 -8.35
C VAL A 163 -5.98 -13.27 -7.35
N LEU A 164 -7.31 -13.26 -7.37
CA LEU A 164 -8.16 -12.47 -6.49
C LEU A 164 -8.65 -13.38 -5.36
N ASP A 165 -8.04 -13.25 -4.18
CA ASP A 165 -8.30 -14.12 -3.03
C ASP A 165 -9.35 -13.54 -2.06
N ASP A 166 -10.05 -14.43 -1.36
CA ASP A 166 -11.12 -14.10 -0.40
C ASP A 166 -12.22 -13.18 -0.96
N VAL A 167 -12.69 -13.42 -2.19
CA VAL A 167 -13.81 -12.70 -2.80
C VAL A 167 -15.13 -13.10 -2.13
N VAL A 168 -15.95 -12.11 -1.76
CA VAL A 168 -17.29 -12.34 -1.18
C VAL A 168 -18.44 -12.18 -2.17
N ALA A 169 -18.24 -11.39 -3.23
CA ALA A 169 -19.29 -11.10 -4.20
C ALA A 169 -18.76 -10.88 -5.63
N ALA A 170 -19.53 -11.33 -6.62
CA ALA A 170 -19.19 -11.22 -8.05
C ALA A 170 -18.89 -9.79 -8.51
N ASN A 171 -19.60 -8.79 -7.98
CA ASN A 171 -19.40 -7.38 -8.34
C ASN A 171 -18.00 -6.85 -7.95
N GLN A 172 -17.33 -7.48 -6.98
CA GLN A 172 -15.95 -7.16 -6.63
C GLN A 172 -15.00 -7.52 -7.77
N VAL A 173 -15.24 -8.62 -8.48
CA VAL A 173 -14.36 -9.11 -9.56
C VAL A 173 -14.67 -8.42 -10.89
N ALA A 174 -15.94 -8.17 -11.20
CA ALA A 174 -16.38 -7.63 -12.49
C ALA A 174 -15.68 -6.32 -12.91
N ARG A 175 -15.30 -5.49 -11.93
CA ARG A 175 -14.61 -4.20 -12.14
C ARG A 175 -13.08 -4.31 -12.13
N LEU A 176 -12.54 -5.45 -11.70
CA LEU A 176 -11.11 -5.79 -11.73
C LEU A 176 -10.73 -6.66 -12.94
N LEU A 177 -11.65 -6.84 -13.89
CA LEU A 177 -11.35 -7.60 -15.10
C LEU A 177 -10.37 -6.83 -16.01
N PRO A 178 -9.30 -7.48 -16.50
CA PRO A 178 -8.34 -6.85 -17.39
C PRO A 178 -8.96 -6.51 -18.76
N GLY A 179 -8.18 -5.80 -19.57
CA GLY A 179 -8.51 -5.49 -20.96
C GLY A 179 -8.48 -6.73 -21.84
N ARG A 180 -8.82 -6.53 -23.11
CA ARG A 180 -8.67 -7.56 -24.14
C ARG A 180 -7.23 -8.06 -24.18
N GLY A 181 -7.03 -9.36 -24.25
CA GLY A 181 -5.72 -10.00 -24.18
C GLY A 181 -5.82 -11.47 -23.74
N ARG A 182 -4.69 -12.06 -23.37
CA ARG A 182 -4.58 -13.48 -22.94
C ARG A 182 -4.51 -13.63 -21.42
N SER A 183 -5.04 -12.64 -20.69
CA SER A 183 -5.00 -12.65 -19.24
C SER A 183 -6.00 -13.64 -18.64
N VAL A 184 -5.62 -14.26 -17.52
CA VAL A 184 -6.48 -15.19 -16.74
C VAL A 184 -6.77 -14.56 -15.38
N VAL A 185 -8.02 -14.64 -14.93
CA VAL A 185 -8.46 -14.18 -13.62
C VAL A 185 -8.97 -15.37 -12.81
N LEU A 186 -8.32 -15.66 -11.68
CA LEU A 186 -8.76 -16.65 -10.70
C LEU A 186 -9.41 -15.93 -9.53
N ALA A 187 -10.74 -16.03 -9.42
CA ALA A 187 -11.50 -15.51 -8.30
C ALA A 187 -11.71 -16.61 -7.26
N ILE A 188 -11.04 -16.50 -6.12
CA ILE A 188 -11.14 -17.45 -5.01
C ILE A 188 -12.15 -16.90 -4.02
N GLY A 189 -13.21 -17.64 -3.73
CA GLY A 189 -14.24 -17.20 -2.81
C GLY A 189 -15.08 -18.35 -2.28
N ALA A 190 -16.07 -17.99 -1.46
CA ALA A 190 -17.12 -18.91 -1.01
C ALA A 190 -18.28 -18.96 -2.02
N ASP A 191 -19.34 -19.70 -1.67
CA ASP A 191 -20.46 -20.18 -2.51
C ASP A 191 -21.29 -19.13 -3.30
N ASN A 192 -20.88 -17.85 -3.33
CA ASN A 192 -21.63 -16.73 -3.92
C ASN A 192 -20.96 -16.08 -5.16
N LEU A 193 -20.16 -16.85 -5.91
CA LEU A 193 -19.50 -16.37 -7.14
C LEU A 193 -20.22 -16.76 -8.44
N ALA A 194 -21.33 -17.51 -8.36
CA ALA A 194 -22.08 -17.98 -9.54
C ALA A 194 -22.51 -16.85 -10.49
N ALA A 195 -22.76 -15.65 -9.98
CA ALA A 195 -23.11 -14.49 -10.82
C ALA A 195 -21.97 -14.06 -11.78
N LEU A 196 -20.73 -14.53 -11.59
CA LEU A 196 -19.63 -14.32 -12.54
C LEU A 196 -19.76 -15.16 -13.82
N GLU A 197 -20.65 -16.15 -13.87
CA GLU A 197 -20.96 -16.88 -15.11
C GLU A 197 -21.47 -15.93 -16.21
N ALA A 198 -22.15 -14.84 -15.84
CA ALA A 198 -22.55 -13.78 -16.77
C ALA A 198 -21.35 -13.07 -17.44
N HIS A 199 -20.16 -13.19 -16.85
CA HIS A 199 -18.88 -12.72 -17.38
C HIS A 199 -18.03 -13.86 -17.98
N GLY A 200 -18.64 -15.01 -18.28
CA GLY A 200 -17.97 -16.17 -18.87
C GLY A 200 -17.10 -16.96 -17.89
N ALA A 201 -17.32 -16.80 -16.58
CA ALA A 201 -16.51 -17.47 -15.58
C ALA A 201 -16.72 -18.99 -15.59
N ARG A 202 -15.62 -19.74 -15.51
CA ARG A 202 -15.62 -21.21 -15.45
C ARG A 202 -15.47 -21.67 -13.98
N PRO A 203 -16.41 -22.43 -13.42
CA PRO A 203 -16.30 -22.93 -12.05
C PRO A 203 -15.29 -24.08 -11.97
N ILE A 204 -14.42 -24.02 -10.97
CA ILE A 204 -13.53 -25.11 -10.56
C ILE A 204 -13.79 -25.37 -9.08
N GLU A 205 -14.44 -26.50 -8.81
CA GLU A 205 -14.69 -26.95 -7.46
C GLU A 205 -13.51 -27.76 -6.95
N LEU A 206 -13.12 -27.49 -5.70
CA LEU A 206 -12.05 -28.17 -5.02
C LEU A 206 -12.63 -28.96 -3.84
N GLU A 207 -12.36 -30.26 -3.84
CA GLU A 207 -12.77 -31.24 -2.84
C GLU A 207 -11.66 -31.44 -1.78
N PRO A 208 -11.97 -32.02 -0.59
CA PRO A 208 -10.94 -32.33 0.39
C PRO A 208 -10.02 -33.46 -0.12
N LEU A 209 -8.92 -33.73 0.60
CA LEU A 209 -8.03 -34.84 0.21
C LEU A 209 -8.76 -36.17 0.37
N GLU A 210 -8.75 -36.98 -0.68
CA GLU A 210 -9.13 -38.39 -0.61
C GLU A 210 -8.26 -39.11 0.43
N PRO A 211 -8.77 -40.14 1.14
CA PRO A 211 -8.05 -40.79 2.23
C PRO A 211 -6.63 -41.21 1.87
N GLU A 212 -6.42 -41.85 0.72
CA GLU A 212 -5.12 -42.30 0.23
C GLU A 212 -4.15 -41.13 0.03
N MET A 213 -4.68 -39.98 -0.35
CA MET A 213 -3.89 -38.78 -0.60
C MET A 213 -3.65 -37.97 0.66
N ALA A 214 -4.55 -38.03 1.64
CA ALA A 214 -4.30 -37.53 2.99
C ALA A 214 -3.18 -38.33 3.67
N GLU A 215 -3.15 -39.65 3.50
CA GLU A 215 -2.03 -40.50 3.93
C GLU A 215 -0.73 -40.07 3.24
N LEU A 216 -0.75 -39.93 1.91
CA LEU A 216 0.41 -39.46 1.14
C LEU A 216 0.89 -38.08 1.62
N PHE A 217 -0.04 -37.17 1.95
CA PHE A 217 0.30 -35.84 2.48
C PHE A 217 1.09 -35.92 3.79
N LEU A 218 0.77 -36.85 4.67
CA LEU A 218 1.52 -37.10 5.91
C LEU A 218 2.93 -37.65 5.62
N THR A 219 3.09 -38.47 4.56
CA THR A 219 4.41 -39.02 4.17
C THR A 219 5.41 -37.96 3.69
N LEU A 220 4.95 -36.75 3.33
CA LEU A 220 5.83 -35.61 3.03
C LEU A 220 6.72 -35.23 4.21
N ALA A 221 6.45 -35.78 5.41
CA ALA A 221 7.37 -35.81 6.54
C ALA A 221 7.91 -37.25 6.77
N PRO A 222 9.04 -37.64 6.15
CA PRO A 222 9.55 -39.01 6.22
C PRO A 222 9.80 -39.54 7.64
N ARG A 223 10.02 -38.64 8.62
CA ARG A 223 10.18 -38.98 10.03
C ARG A 223 8.92 -39.60 10.67
N LEU A 224 7.75 -39.38 10.09
CA LEU A 224 6.49 -39.95 10.58
C LEU A 224 6.22 -41.36 10.02
N ILE A 225 6.90 -41.79 8.96
CA ILE A 225 6.66 -43.08 8.29
C ILE A 225 6.66 -44.28 9.27
N PRO A 226 7.62 -44.40 10.22
CA PRO A 226 7.60 -45.50 11.19
C PRO A 226 6.34 -45.48 12.08
N LEU A 227 5.91 -44.30 12.52
CA LEU A 227 4.71 -44.12 13.35
C LEU A 227 3.44 -44.44 12.54
N MET A 228 3.35 -43.92 11.31
CA MET A 228 2.24 -44.20 10.38
C MET A 228 2.09 -45.69 10.10
N THR A 229 3.21 -46.41 9.98
CA THR A 229 3.21 -47.86 9.76
C THR A 229 2.76 -48.62 11.02
N ALA A 230 3.21 -48.18 12.19
CA ALA A 230 2.89 -48.83 13.48
C ALA A 230 1.44 -48.57 13.94
N GLN A 231 0.87 -47.41 13.60
CA GLN A 231 -0.46 -46.95 14.03
C GLN A 231 -1.35 -46.61 12.81
N ALA A 232 -1.40 -47.52 11.84
CA ALA A 232 -2.09 -47.27 10.57
C ALA A 232 -3.62 -47.11 10.73
N ALA A 233 -4.23 -47.82 11.69
CA ALA A 233 -5.66 -47.72 11.95
C ALA A 233 -6.02 -46.39 12.61
N GLU A 234 -5.22 -45.97 13.59
CA GLU A 234 -5.38 -44.71 14.32
C GLU A 234 -5.09 -43.51 13.41
N MET A 235 -4.08 -43.60 12.54
CA MET A 235 -3.81 -42.60 11.51
C MET A 235 -5.04 -42.36 10.63
N LYS A 236 -5.69 -43.44 10.16
CA LYS A 236 -6.92 -43.34 9.35
C LYS A 236 -8.04 -42.66 10.12
N ALA A 237 -8.25 -43.03 11.38
CA ALA A 237 -9.24 -42.36 12.22
C ALA A 237 -8.95 -40.86 12.41
N VAL A 238 -7.68 -40.46 12.54
CA VAL A 238 -7.29 -39.03 12.61
C VAL A 238 -7.53 -38.33 11.27
N ILE A 239 -7.25 -38.98 10.13
CA ILE A 239 -7.56 -38.45 8.80
C ILE A 239 -9.07 -38.23 8.62
N ASP A 240 -9.88 -39.19 9.06
CA ASP A 240 -11.34 -39.12 9.02
C ASP A 240 -11.86 -37.96 9.87
N LEU A 241 -11.30 -37.75 11.07
CA LEU A 241 -11.61 -36.58 11.93
C LEU A 241 -11.21 -35.26 11.28
N CYS A 242 -10.11 -35.24 10.53
CA CYS A 242 -9.70 -34.08 9.75
C CYS A 242 -10.55 -33.91 8.48
N HIS A 243 -11.45 -34.85 8.14
CA HIS A 243 -12.23 -34.88 6.91
C HIS A 243 -11.38 -34.67 5.64
N GLY A 244 -10.13 -35.13 5.64
CA GLY A 244 -9.19 -34.91 4.53
C GLY A 244 -8.77 -33.44 4.31
N VAL A 245 -9.04 -32.53 5.25
CA VAL A 245 -8.72 -31.10 5.08
C VAL A 245 -7.21 -30.84 5.21
N PRO A 246 -6.52 -30.32 4.16
CA PRO A 246 -5.06 -30.16 4.15
C PRO A 246 -4.48 -29.36 5.31
N VAL A 247 -5.11 -28.24 5.70
CA VAL A 247 -4.59 -27.39 6.78
C VAL A 247 -4.63 -28.08 8.14
N LEU A 248 -5.63 -28.94 8.36
CA LEU A 248 -5.72 -29.77 9.57
C LEU A 248 -4.65 -30.86 9.58
N LEU A 249 -4.49 -31.54 8.45
CA LEU A 249 -3.47 -32.57 8.30
C LEU A 249 -2.06 -32.00 8.46
N ASP A 250 -1.80 -30.76 8.01
CA ASP A 250 -0.52 -30.09 8.25
C ASP A 250 -0.31 -29.75 9.73
N ALA A 251 -1.36 -29.33 10.44
CA ALA A 251 -1.30 -29.09 11.88
C ALA A 251 -1.02 -30.39 12.65
N VAL A 252 -1.73 -31.48 12.35
CA VAL A 252 -1.49 -32.82 12.92
C VAL A 252 -0.06 -33.29 12.64
N ARG A 253 0.39 -33.17 11.38
CA ARG A 253 1.76 -33.50 10.98
C ARG A 253 2.79 -32.72 11.78
N ALA A 254 2.57 -31.42 11.98
CA ALA A 254 3.46 -30.59 12.78
C ALA A 254 3.49 -31.00 14.26
N MET A 255 2.33 -31.33 14.86
CA MET A 255 2.26 -31.81 16.25
C MET A 255 3.08 -33.09 16.46
N LEU A 256 2.90 -34.07 15.59
CA LEU A 256 3.60 -35.36 15.67
C LEU A 256 5.11 -35.22 15.47
N LEU A 257 5.55 -34.26 14.66
CA LEU A 257 6.99 -33.98 14.45
C LEU A 257 7.64 -33.27 15.63
N GLU A 258 6.90 -32.39 16.31
CA GLU A 258 7.44 -31.50 17.35
C GLU A 258 7.26 -32.06 18.77
N THR A 259 6.44 -33.10 18.96
CA THR A 259 6.15 -33.70 20.28
C THR A 259 6.66 -35.14 20.34
N PRO A 260 7.90 -35.38 20.80
CA PRO A 260 8.45 -36.73 20.90
C PRO A 260 7.56 -37.66 21.75
N GLY A 261 7.23 -38.84 21.22
CA GLY A 261 6.40 -39.84 21.90
C GLY A 261 4.90 -39.68 21.68
N LEU A 262 4.43 -38.58 21.06
CA LEU A 262 3.03 -38.41 20.69
C LEU A 262 2.71 -39.27 19.46
N GLY A 263 1.74 -40.18 19.59
CA GLY A 263 1.19 -41.01 18.53
C GLY A 263 -0.18 -40.53 18.03
N PHE A 264 -0.70 -41.20 16.99
CA PHE A 264 -2.07 -40.99 16.53
C PHE A 264 -3.10 -41.43 17.57
N GLN A 265 -2.83 -42.52 18.31
CA GLN A 265 -3.71 -42.94 19.42
C GLN A 265 -3.88 -41.85 20.47
N ASP A 266 -2.77 -41.20 20.87
CA ASP A 266 -2.82 -40.15 21.89
C ASP A 266 -3.66 -38.95 21.43
N LEU A 267 -3.61 -38.61 20.13
CA LEU A 267 -4.45 -37.56 19.53
C LEU A 267 -5.93 -37.93 19.60
N LEU A 268 -6.29 -39.19 19.31
CA LEU A 268 -7.66 -39.67 19.40
C LEU A 268 -8.18 -39.65 20.84
N ASP A 269 -7.34 -40.07 21.79
CA ASP A 269 -7.68 -40.09 23.22
C ASP A 269 -7.91 -38.67 23.77
N GLU A 270 -7.05 -37.71 23.40
CA GLU A 270 -7.21 -36.30 23.81
C GLU A 270 -8.48 -35.67 23.20
N LEU A 271 -8.78 -35.92 21.92
CA LEU A 271 -10.01 -35.43 21.27
C LEU A 271 -11.27 -36.06 21.88
N GLY A 272 -11.22 -37.34 22.24
CA GLY A 272 -12.30 -38.04 22.92
C GLY A 272 -12.53 -37.54 24.36
N ALA A 273 -11.47 -37.30 25.12
CA ALA A 273 -11.52 -36.81 26.50
C ALA A 273 -12.05 -35.37 26.61
N ALA A 274 -11.86 -34.54 25.58
CA ALA A 274 -12.37 -33.17 25.53
C ALA A 274 -13.91 -33.07 25.33
N GLY A 275 -14.64 -34.20 25.25
CA GLY A 275 -16.11 -34.23 25.18
C GLY A 275 -16.69 -33.96 23.79
N HIS A 276 -15.84 -33.91 22.76
CA HIS A 276 -16.22 -33.64 21.37
C HIS A 276 -16.64 -34.94 20.66
N GLY A 277 -17.68 -35.63 21.16
CA GLY A 277 -18.25 -36.76 20.45
C GLY A 277 -18.75 -36.36 19.04
N MET A 278 -18.69 -37.29 18.08
CA MET A 278 -19.07 -37.11 16.67
C MET A 278 -20.39 -36.34 16.45
N THR A 279 -21.35 -36.44 17.39
CA THR A 279 -22.67 -35.81 17.29
C THR A 279 -22.71 -34.35 17.75
N THR A 280 -21.82 -33.92 18.65
CA THR A 280 -21.75 -32.54 19.16
C THR A 280 -20.98 -31.61 18.21
N MET A 281 -20.14 -32.18 17.34
CA MET A 281 -19.36 -31.49 16.29
C MET A 281 -20.23 -30.86 15.19
N LEU A 282 -21.49 -31.31 15.03
CA LEU A 282 -22.42 -30.81 14.01
C LEU A 282 -23.48 -29.84 14.56
N THR A 283 -23.64 -29.74 15.89
CA THR A 283 -24.75 -28.99 16.51
C THR A 283 -24.31 -27.78 17.34
N SER A 284 -23.03 -27.67 17.67
CA SER A 284 -22.50 -26.61 18.53
C SER A 284 -21.63 -25.59 17.78
N GLY A 285 -21.78 -25.42 16.47
CA GLY A 285 -21.18 -24.31 15.71
C GLY A 285 -19.64 -24.14 15.76
N GLY A 286 -18.90 -24.99 16.48
CA GLY A 286 -17.43 -25.07 16.47
C GLY A 286 -17.02 -26.18 15.52
N GLU A 287 -16.15 -25.85 14.55
CA GLU A 287 -15.69 -26.81 13.56
C GLU A 287 -14.72 -27.82 14.24
N PRO A 288 -14.66 -29.11 13.83
CA PRO A 288 -13.67 -30.09 14.31
C PRO A 288 -12.21 -29.59 14.28
N VAL A 289 -11.97 -28.61 13.42
CA VAL A 289 -10.78 -27.78 13.26
C VAL A 289 -10.31 -27.13 14.57
N ASP A 290 -11.23 -26.57 15.35
CA ASP A 290 -10.89 -25.79 16.55
C ASP A 290 -10.37 -26.69 17.67
N ALA A 291 -10.88 -27.93 17.78
CA ALA A 291 -10.40 -28.89 18.78
C ALA A 291 -8.94 -29.31 18.53
N ILE A 292 -8.53 -29.44 17.27
CA ILE A 292 -7.12 -29.73 16.91
C ILE A 292 -6.24 -28.53 17.25
N PHE A 293 -6.66 -27.31 16.92
CA PHE A 293 -5.87 -26.11 17.26
C PHE A 293 -5.83 -25.85 18.77
N ASP A 294 -6.92 -26.08 19.50
CA ASP A 294 -6.98 -26.03 20.97
C ASP A 294 -5.92 -26.96 21.57
N MET A 295 -5.75 -28.17 21.03
CA MET A 295 -4.72 -29.13 21.46
C MET A 295 -3.29 -28.62 21.15
N VAL A 296 -3.05 -28.11 19.94
CA VAL A 296 -1.73 -27.54 19.55
C VAL A 296 -1.36 -26.39 20.49
N VAL A 297 -2.32 -25.50 20.74
CA VAL A 297 -2.18 -24.29 21.55
C VAL A 297 -2.03 -24.62 23.04
N GLY A 298 -2.76 -25.62 23.53
CA GLY A 298 -2.68 -26.08 24.92
C GLY A 298 -1.32 -26.65 25.31
N LYS A 299 -0.51 -27.06 24.32
CA LYS A 299 0.86 -27.57 24.51
C LYS A 299 1.94 -26.51 24.32
N LEU A 300 1.60 -25.24 24.09
CA LEU A 300 2.58 -24.16 23.87
C LEU A 300 3.33 -23.78 25.15
N GLY A 301 4.61 -23.46 25.00
CA GLY A 301 5.36 -22.75 26.05
C GLY A 301 4.76 -21.36 26.33
N PHE A 302 5.10 -20.80 27.50
CA PHE A 302 4.55 -19.52 27.96
C PHE A 302 4.73 -18.38 26.94
N GLU A 303 5.94 -18.24 26.38
CA GLU A 303 6.25 -17.20 25.40
C GLU A 303 5.45 -17.37 24.09
N ALA A 304 5.30 -18.62 23.62
CA ALA A 304 4.57 -18.92 22.40
C ALA A 304 3.06 -18.72 22.59
N ALA A 305 2.51 -19.10 23.73
CA ALA A 305 1.10 -18.87 24.09
C ALA A 305 0.78 -17.37 24.18
N ALA A 306 1.67 -16.57 24.82
CA ALA A 306 1.52 -15.12 24.88
C ALA A 306 1.57 -14.47 23.48
N CYS A 307 2.48 -14.91 22.62
CA CYS A 307 2.55 -14.46 21.23
C CYS A 307 1.28 -14.84 20.46
N TYR A 308 0.80 -16.08 20.59
CA TYR A 308 -0.41 -16.56 19.93
C TYR A 308 -1.64 -15.76 20.35
N ARG A 309 -1.79 -15.51 21.66
CA ARG A 309 -2.85 -14.68 22.22
C ARG A 309 -2.77 -13.24 21.70
N CYS A 310 -1.57 -12.66 21.62
CA CYS A 310 -1.37 -11.32 21.06
C CYS A 310 -1.87 -11.21 19.61
N TYR A 311 -1.68 -12.25 18.79
CA TYR A 311 -2.27 -12.29 17.46
C TYR A 311 -3.80 -12.35 17.54
N GLY A 312 -4.37 -13.22 18.39
CA GLY A 312 -5.83 -13.29 18.57
C GLY A 312 -6.48 -11.96 18.96
N LEU A 313 -5.79 -11.14 19.76
CA LEU A 313 -6.22 -9.81 20.19
C LEU A 313 -6.00 -8.71 19.15
N HIS A 314 -4.89 -8.76 18.41
CA HIS A 314 -4.51 -7.64 17.53
C HIS A 314 -5.50 -7.50 16.36
N PRO A 315 -6.03 -6.28 16.09
CA PRO A 315 -7.14 -6.07 15.15
C PRO A 315 -6.72 -6.13 13.67
N GLY A 316 -5.44 -5.86 13.37
CA GLY A 316 -4.88 -6.01 12.02
C GLY A 316 -4.45 -7.45 11.72
N PHE A 317 -4.65 -7.89 10.48
CA PHE A 317 -4.34 -9.24 9.99
C PHE A 317 -2.98 -9.35 9.28
N ALA A 318 -2.29 -8.21 9.08
CA ALA A 318 -0.97 -8.19 8.47
C ALA A 318 0.10 -8.75 9.42
N ALA A 319 1.31 -8.93 8.88
CA ALA A 319 2.44 -9.47 9.62
C ALA A 319 2.89 -8.51 10.75
N LEU A 320 3.08 -9.05 11.96
CA LEU A 320 3.49 -8.26 13.11
C LEU A 320 5.01 -8.31 13.28
N SER A 321 5.61 -7.16 13.60
CA SER A 321 7.01 -7.09 13.99
C SER A 321 7.25 -7.69 15.38
N VAL A 322 8.47 -8.13 15.65
CA VAL A 322 8.86 -8.58 17.01
C VAL A 322 8.65 -7.46 18.04
N GLY A 323 8.89 -6.20 17.66
CA GLY A 323 8.77 -5.04 18.56
C GLY A 323 7.35 -4.80 19.08
N VAL A 324 6.33 -4.83 18.21
CA VAL A 324 4.95 -4.63 18.66
C VAL A 324 4.49 -5.80 19.56
N VAL A 325 4.88 -7.03 19.24
CA VAL A 325 4.52 -8.20 20.05
C VAL A 325 5.21 -8.15 21.42
N ALA A 326 6.48 -7.73 21.46
CA ALA A 326 7.22 -7.56 22.71
C ALA A 326 6.54 -6.53 23.62
N GLU A 327 6.22 -5.34 23.09
CA GLU A 327 5.54 -4.29 23.87
C GLU A 327 4.13 -4.73 24.30
N ALA A 328 3.35 -5.31 23.38
CA ALA A 328 1.99 -5.77 23.67
C ALA A 328 1.99 -6.86 24.76
N THR A 329 2.90 -7.82 24.71
CA THR A 329 2.94 -8.93 25.69
C THR A 329 3.71 -8.59 26.96
N GLY A 330 4.56 -7.55 26.95
CA GLY A 330 5.49 -7.24 28.03
C GLY A 330 6.72 -8.17 28.07
N LEU A 331 6.91 -9.00 27.04
CA LEU A 331 8.07 -9.88 26.91
C LEU A 331 9.27 -9.12 26.32
N THR A 332 10.47 -9.63 26.56
CA THR A 332 11.66 -9.15 25.83
C THR A 332 11.61 -9.60 24.37
N GLU A 333 12.24 -8.86 23.45
CA GLU A 333 12.33 -9.29 22.04
C GLU A 333 12.96 -10.68 21.88
N ALA A 334 13.92 -11.04 22.74
CA ALA A 334 14.53 -12.37 22.73
C ALA A 334 13.52 -13.48 23.06
N ALA A 335 12.67 -13.24 24.07
CA ALA A 335 11.59 -14.16 24.45
C ALA A 335 10.52 -14.25 23.34
N VAL A 336 10.15 -13.14 22.70
CA VAL A 336 9.24 -13.15 21.54
C VAL A 336 9.84 -13.95 20.39
N ARG A 337 11.12 -13.75 20.03
CA ARG A 337 11.77 -14.55 18.97
C ARG A 337 11.78 -16.04 19.30
N GLN A 338 11.92 -16.41 20.57
CA GLN A 338 11.82 -17.80 21.01
C GLN A 338 10.41 -18.34 20.85
N GLY A 339 9.38 -17.59 21.30
CA GLY A 339 7.98 -17.95 21.11
C GLY A 339 7.61 -18.09 19.62
N MET A 340 8.03 -17.14 18.78
CA MET A 340 7.79 -17.18 17.33
C MET A 340 8.47 -18.38 16.65
N ARG A 341 9.68 -18.78 17.09
CA ARG A 341 10.33 -20.01 16.60
C ARG A 341 9.52 -21.25 16.95
N GLU A 342 8.92 -21.30 18.13
CA GLU A 342 8.02 -22.41 18.49
C GLU A 342 6.74 -22.39 17.66
N LEU A 343 6.07 -21.24 17.53
CA LEU A 343 4.89 -21.10 16.68
C LEU A 343 5.19 -21.49 15.23
N GLN A 344 6.36 -21.13 14.70
CA GLN A 344 6.80 -21.48 13.35
C GLN A 344 7.02 -22.98 13.19
N ARG A 345 7.69 -23.62 14.17
CA ARG A 345 7.90 -25.08 14.18
C ARG A 345 6.58 -25.84 14.18
N ARG A 346 5.59 -25.35 14.93
CA ARG A 346 4.22 -25.90 14.98
C ARG A 346 3.30 -25.41 13.85
N ARG A 347 3.85 -24.74 12.82
CA ARG A 347 3.10 -24.22 11.64
C ARG A 347 1.97 -23.22 11.96
N LEU A 348 2.02 -22.57 13.13
CA LEU A 348 1.06 -21.55 13.53
C LEU A 348 1.38 -20.15 12.98
N VAL A 349 2.63 -19.90 12.58
CA VAL A 349 3.06 -18.69 11.87
C VAL A 349 3.94 -19.05 10.68
N GLN A 350 3.94 -18.18 9.67
CA GLN A 350 4.80 -18.28 8.50
C GLN A 350 6.25 -17.88 8.86
N PRO A 351 7.25 -18.33 8.07
CA PRO A 351 8.62 -17.87 8.21
C PRO A 351 8.71 -16.33 8.13
N PRO A 352 9.56 -15.69 8.94
CA PRO A 352 9.58 -14.24 9.02
C PRO A 352 10.13 -13.61 7.74
N GLN A 353 9.54 -12.48 7.33
CA GLN A 353 10.12 -11.58 6.34
C GLN A 353 10.57 -10.30 7.03
N ALA A 354 11.87 -9.97 6.96
CA ALA A 354 12.44 -8.79 7.60
C ALA A 354 12.01 -8.63 9.08
N ASP A 355 12.03 -9.73 9.84
CA ASP A 355 11.67 -9.79 11.25
C ASP A 355 10.18 -9.57 11.60
N ARG A 356 9.31 -9.87 10.63
CA ARG A 356 7.85 -9.85 10.79
C ARG A 356 7.29 -11.23 10.54
N TYR A 357 6.37 -11.63 11.39
CA TYR A 357 5.72 -12.94 11.32
C TYR A 357 4.28 -12.75 10.84
N ALA A 358 3.85 -13.56 9.88
CA ALA A 358 2.46 -13.59 9.42
C ALA A 358 1.77 -14.83 10.00
N MET A 359 0.49 -14.71 10.37
CA MET A 359 -0.34 -15.83 10.81
C MET A 359 -1.38 -16.09 9.74
N HIS A 360 -1.57 -17.36 9.36
CA HIS A 360 -2.58 -17.72 8.39
C HIS A 360 -3.99 -17.38 8.93
N LEU A 361 -4.90 -16.92 8.07
CA LEU A 361 -6.24 -16.44 8.43
C LEU A 361 -7.01 -17.40 9.34
N TRP A 362 -6.89 -18.71 9.12
CA TRP A 362 -7.52 -19.75 9.95
C TRP A 362 -6.99 -19.78 11.38
N ILE A 363 -5.68 -19.80 11.50
CA ILE A 363 -5.00 -19.83 12.79
C ILE A 363 -5.27 -18.51 13.52
N ARG A 364 -5.39 -17.41 12.77
CA ARG A 364 -5.79 -16.10 13.30
C ARG A 364 -7.23 -16.11 13.80
N SER A 365 -8.17 -16.65 13.02
CA SER A 365 -9.57 -16.81 13.42
C SER A 365 -9.68 -17.65 14.69
N HIS A 366 -8.98 -18.78 14.75
CA HIS A 366 -8.91 -19.60 15.96
C HIS A 366 -8.35 -18.82 17.15
N ALA A 367 -7.23 -18.11 16.98
CA ALA A 367 -6.66 -17.27 18.03
C ALA A 367 -7.65 -16.21 18.53
N THR A 368 -8.40 -15.56 17.62
CA THR A 368 -9.44 -14.57 17.95
C THR A 368 -10.63 -15.21 18.67
N GLN A 369 -11.07 -16.40 18.27
CA GLN A 369 -12.12 -17.13 18.98
C GLN A 369 -11.67 -17.59 20.36
N LEU A 370 -10.42 -18.05 20.50
CA LEU A 370 -9.83 -18.49 21.75
C LEU A 370 -9.80 -17.36 22.78
N VAL A 371 -9.41 -16.14 22.39
CA VAL A 371 -9.44 -14.99 23.32
C VAL A 371 -10.86 -14.55 23.68
N ARG A 372 -11.83 -14.72 22.77
CA ARG A 372 -13.25 -14.45 23.05
C ARG A 372 -13.87 -15.50 24.00
N ARG A 373 -13.51 -16.77 23.84
CA ARG A 373 -13.99 -17.89 24.67
C ARG A 373 -13.35 -17.88 26.06
N PHE A 374 -12.07 -17.51 26.12
CA PHE A 374 -11.26 -17.47 27.33
C PHE A 374 -10.60 -16.10 27.47
N PRO A 375 -11.36 -15.04 27.82
CA PRO A 375 -10.81 -13.72 28.08
C PRO A 375 -9.87 -13.76 29.29
N ALA A 376 -8.81 -12.98 29.25
CA ALA A 376 -7.83 -12.86 30.33
C ALA A 376 -7.88 -11.44 30.91
N ASP A 377 -7.66 -11.33 32.22
CA ASP A 377 -7.73 -10.06 32.95
C ASP A 377 -6.80 -8.97 32.38
N ASN A 378 -5.77 -9.35 31.62
CA ASN A 378 -4.79 -8.44 31.05
C ASN A 378 -4.96 -8.16 29.54
N ASP A 379 -6.01 -8.65 28.88
CA ASP A 379 -6.22 -8.47 27.43
C ASP A 379 -6.30 -6.98 27.04
N ASP A 380 -7.08 -6.19 27.78
CA ASP A 380 -7.19 -4.74 27.55
C ASP A 380 -5.84 -4.03 27.72
N ALA A 381 -5.01 -4.50 28.65
CA ALA A 381 -3.67 -3.96 28.86
C ALA A 381 -2.72 -4.32 27.70
N VAL A 382 -2.84 -5.53 27.13
CA VAL A 382 -2.09 -5.95 25.93
C VAL A 382 -2.44 -5.06 24.75
N LEU A 383 -3.75 -4.85 24.51
CA LEU A 383 -4.25 -3.98 23.45
C LEU A 383 -3.79 -2.52 23.66
N ALA A 384 -3.91 -2.00 24.89
CA ALA A 384 -3.49 -0.64 25.20
C ALA A 384 -1.99 -0.40 25.00
N ARG A 385 -1.15 -1.41 25.28
CA ARG A 385 0.30 -1.39 25.00
C ARG A 385 0.59 -1.45 23.50
N ALA A 386 -0.11 -2.28 22.74
CA ALA A 386 0.03 -2.31 21.27
C ALA A 386 -0.32 -0.95 20.65
N VAL A 387 -1.42 -0.32 21.06
CA VAL A 387 -1.79 1.04 20.62
C VAL A 387 -0.70 2.04 21.02
N GLY A 388 -0.15 1.94 22.23
CA GLY A 388 0.95 2.79 22.71
C GLY A 388 2.22 2.64 21.87
N TYR A 389 2.59 1.41 21.51
CA TYR A 389 3.73 1.12 20.64
C TYR A 389 3.57 1.78 19.27
N TYR A 390 2.43 1.57 18.61
CA TYR A 390 2.18 2.15 17.30
C TYR A 390 2.22 3.68 17.36
N LEU A 391 1.64 4.30 18.39
CA LEU A 391 1.67 5.75 18.54
C LEU A 391 3.10 6.27 18.73
N LEU A 392 3.92 5.60 19.56
CA LEU A 392 5.32 5.94 19.79
C LEU A 392 6.13 5.94 18.48
N VAL A 393 5.94 4.91 17.64
CA VAL A 393 6.67 4.78 16.38
C VAL A 393 6.13 5.76 15.32
N CYS A 394 4.81 5.92 15.21
CA CYS A 394 4.19 6.93 14.33
C CYS A 394 4.68 8.34 14.66
N THR A 395 4.86 8.63 15.94
CA THR A 395 5.42 9.91 16.39
C THR A 395 6.86 10.09 15.90
N GLY A 396 7.71 9.07 16.00
CA GLY A 396 9.08 9.11 15.46
C GLY A 396 9.10 9.25 13.93
N VAL A 397 8.19 8.58 13.23
CA VAL A 397 8.02 8.69 11.78
C VAL A 397 7.58 10.11 11.38
N ASP A 398 6.64 10.71 12.11
CA ASP A 398 6.21 12.10 11.92
C ASP A 398 7.35 13.09 12.21
N GLU A 399 8.16 12.85 13.24
CA GLU A 399 9.37 13.63 13.50
C GLU A 399 10.34 13.62 12.32
N THR A 400 10.52 12.47 11.69
CA THR A 400 11.47 12.30 10.58
C THR A 400 10.90 12.86 9.27
N LEU A 401 9.65 12.54 8.93
CA LEU A 401 9.07 12.82 7.61
C LEU A 401 8.35 14.16 7.51
N CYS A 402 7.83 14.67 8.63
CA CYS A 402 6.97 15.85 8.70
C CYS A 402 7.51 16.89 9.70
N SER A 403 8.82 16.92 9.92
CA SER A 403 9.50 17.72 10.97
C SER A 403 9.16 19.21 11.00
N GLN A 404 8.79 19.77 9.83
CA GLN A 404 8.46 21.18 9.63
C GLN A 404 6.99 21.52 9.98
N ARG A 405 6.15 20.53 10.29
CA ARG A 405 4.76 20.79 10.73
C ARG A 405 4.74 21.11 12.24
N PRO A 406 4.06 22.18 12.66
CA PRO A 406 4.09 22.61 14.05
C PRO A 406 3.10 21.86 14.95
N TRP A 407 2.08 21.21 14.37
CA TRP A 407 0.89 20.73 15.08
C TRP A 407 1.19 19.74 16.20
N ARG A 408 2.01 18.72 15.94
CA ARG A 408 2.41 17.75 16.96
C ARG A 408 3.02 18.46 18.18
N ARG A 409 3.98 19.37 17.96
CA ARG A 409 4.70 20.07 19.03
C ARG A 409 3.81 21.08 19.77
N ARG A 410 2.89 21.74 19.05
CA ARG A 410 1.94 22.72 19.63
C ARG A 410 0.87 22.05 20.49
N MET A 411 0.40 20.87 20.09
CA MET A 411 -0.73 20.19 20.75
C MET A 411 -0.29 19.15 21.78
N PHE A 412 0.83 18.46 21.56
CA PHE A 412 1.24 17.28 22.32
C PHE A 412 2.72 17.35 22.73
N ALA A 413 3.06 18.31 23.58
CA ALA A 413 4.43 18.48 24.09
C ALA A 413 4.91 17.28 24.94
N ASP A 414 3.98 16.48 25.47
CA ASP A 414 4.22 15.29 26.29
C ASP A 414 4.46 14.01 25.47
N LEU A 415 4.28 14.07 24.15
CA LEU A 415 4.31 12.88 23.29
C LEU A 415 5.73 12.32 23.19
N ARG A 416 5.92 11.12 23.74
CA ARG A 416 7.18 10.39 23.63
C ARG A 416 7.40 9.95 22.18
N THR A 417 8.66 9.96 21.75
CA THR A 417 9.04 9.59 20.38
C THR A 417 9.98 8.39 20.40
N SER A 418 9.88 7.51 19.41
CA SER A 418 10.94 6.52 19.18
C SER A 418 12.24 7.21 18.73
N ALA A 419 13.33 6.44 18.65
CA ALA A 419 14.56 6.93 18.04
C ALA A 419 14.30 7.38 16.60
N ARG A 420 14.91 8.50 16.21
CA ARG A 420 14.85 8.97 14.82
C ARG A 420 15.57 7.99 13.91
N VAL A 421 14.93 7.69 12.79
CA VAL A 421 15.50 6.89 11.71
C VAL A 421 15.64 7.76 10.47
N GLU A 422 16.43 7.29 9.51
CA GLU A 422 16.56 7.91 8.19
C GLU A 422 15.19 7.97 7.48
N PRO A 423 14.91 9.02 6.68
CA PRO A 423 13.63 9.18 5.97
C PRO A 423 13.19 7.95 5.17
N GLU A 424 14.09 7.30 4.44
CA GLU A 424 13.76 6.10 3.65
C GLU A 424 13.29 4.93 4.53
N LYS A 425 13.89 4.77 5.72
CA LYS A 425 13.49 3.73 6.69
C LYS A 425 12.14 4.05 7.31
N ALA A 426 11.88 5.32 7.63
CA ALA A 426 10.58 5.77 8.15
C ALA A 426 9.47 5.56 7.12
N GLN A 427 9.71 5.93 5.86
CA GLN A 427 8.76 5.73 4.76
C GLN A 427 8.49 4.24 4.52
N ARG A 428 9.52 3.39 4.51
CA ARG A 428 9.37 1.94 4.35
C ARG A 428 8.61 1.31 5.52
N TRP A 429 8.87 1.75 6.75
CA TRP A 429 8.12 1.27 7.91
C TRP A 429 6.63 1.60 7.77
N LEU A 430 6.31 2.86 7.40
CA LEU A 430 4.93 3.30 7.22
C LEU A 430 4.21 2.52 6.12
N LEU A 431 4.90 2.23 5.01
CA LEU A 431 4.36 1.43 3.91
C LEU A 431 4.02 0.00 4.36
N VAL A 432 4.86 -0.61 5.21
CA VAL A 432 4.62 -1.98 5.70
C VAL A 432 3.53 -2.04 6.78
N GLU A 433 3.38 -0.98 7.58
CA GLU A 433 2.42 -0.95 8.69
C GLU A 433 1.07 -0.34 8.33
N VAL A 434 0.89 0.20 7.12
CA VAL A 434 -0.35 0.88 6.73
C VAL A 434 -1.60 0.03 6.98
N GLU A 435 -1.51 -1.28 6.72
CA GLU A 435 -2.61 -2.24 6.95
C GLU A 435 -2.89 -2.51 8.45
N ASN A 436 -1.91 -2.29 9.34
CA ASN A 436 -2.09 -2.44 10.78
C ASN A 436 -2.53 -1.13 11.44
N LEU A 437 -2.15 0.03 10.90
CA LEU A 437 -2.38 1.33 11.53
C LEU A 437 -3.86 1.67 11.63
N GLN A 438 -4.63 1.52 10.54
CA GLN A 438 -6.05 1.85 10.60
C GLN A 438 -6.84 0.96 11.58
N PRO A 439 -6.69 -0.39 11.58
CA PRO A 439 -7.32 -1.24 12.61
C PRO A 439 -6.94 -0.86 14.05
N ILE A 440 -5.70 -0.42 14.28
CA ILE A 440 -5.24 0.04 15.60
C ILE A 440 -5.91 1.35 16.02
N VAL A 441 -6.12 2.28 15.08
CA VAL A 441 -6.85 3.54 15.33
C VAL A 441 -8.31 3.25 15.66
N GLU A 442 -8.96 2.36 14.90
CA GLU A 442 -10.35 1.96 15.17
C GLU A 442 -10.51 1.24 16.51
N LEU A 443 -9.57 0.35 16.85
CA LEU A 443 -9.54 -0.28 18.16
C LEU A 443 -9.43 0.75 19.29
N ALA A 444 -8.53 1.74 19.16
CA ALA A 444 -8.38 2.80 20.15
C ALA A 444 -9.66 3.63 20.28
N LYS A 445 -10.35 3.91 19.17
CA LYS A 445 -11.63 4.63 19.16
C LYS A 445 -12.73 3.81 19.83
N ALA A 446 -12.86 2.52 19.50
CA ALA A 446 -13.85 1.63 20.11
C ALA A 446 -13.63 1.47 21.64
N ALA A 447 -12.37 1.51 22.08
CA ALA A 447 -12.01 1.50 23.50
C ALA A 447 -12.20 2.87 24.21
N GLY A 448 -12.70 3.90 23.51
CA GLY A 448 -12.88 5.26 24.05
C GLY A 448 -11.57 6.01 24.31
N ALA A 449 -10.44 5.53 23.80
CA ALA A 449 -9.12 6.15 23.97
C ALA A 449 -8.92 7.34 23.01
N HIS A 450 -9.88 8.27 22.99
CA HIS A 450 -9.98 9.38 22.05
C HIS A 450 -8.70 10.26 22.02
N ASP A 451 -8.01 10.43 23.15
CA ASP A 451 -6.73 11.15 23.22
C ASP A 451 -5.66 10.51 22.31
N LYS A 452 -5.59 9.17 22.26
CA LYS A 452 -4.66 8.46 21.36
C LYS A 452 -5.09 8.58 19.90
N VAL A 453 -6.40 8.50 19.62
CA VAL A 453 -6.95 8.62 18.27
C VAL A 453 -6.62 9.98 17.66
N VAL A 454 -6.77 11.08 18.42
CA VAL A 454 -6.39 12.42 17.92
C VAL A 454 -4.89 12.55 17.69
N ARG A 455 -4.05 11.95 18.56
CA ARG A 455 -2.58 11.94 18.37
C ARG A 455 -2.18 11.14 17.12
N PHE A 456 -2.85 10.03 16.81
CA PHE A 456 -2.68 9.33 15.53
C PHE A 456 -3.07 10.20 14.35
N GLY A 457 -4.24 10.85 14.38
CA GLY A 457 -4.68 11.74 13.32
C GLY A 457 -3.66 12.84 12.99
N ILE A 458 -3.05 13.43 14.02
CA ILE A 458 -2.03 14.47 13.82
C ILE A 458 -0.69 13.90 13.32
N THR A 459 -0.25 12.74 13.81
CA THR A 459 1.06 12.15 13.48
C THR A 459 1.07 11.36 12.17
N LEU A 460 -0.09 10.88 11.69
CA LEU A 460 -0.18 10.06 10.47
C LEU A 460 -0.36 10.89 9.19
N TRP A 461 -0.07 12.18 9.22
CA TRP A 461 -0.06 13.03 8.02
C TRP A 461 0.80 12.49 6.88
N ALA A 462 1.87 11.75 7.20
CA ALA A 462 2.75 11.12 6.21
C ALA A 462 2.03 10.08 5.33
N LEU A 463 0.92 9.49 5.77
CA LEU A 463 0.08 8.62 4.92
C LEU A 463 -0.38 9.38 3.68
N PHE A 464 -0.89 10.60 3.88
CA PHE A 464 -1.30 11.50 2.82
C PHE A 464 -0.09 12.13 2.12
N LEU A 465 0.81 12.78 2.86
CA LEU A 465 1.85 13.63 2.27
C LEU A 465 2.90 12.82 1.50
N VAL A 466 3.36 11.71 2.08
CA VAL A 466 4.52 10.94 1.60
C VAL A 466 4.07 9.71 0.82
N LEU A 467 3.17 8.89 1.40
CA LEU A 467 2.75 7.65 0.76
C LEU A 467 1.61 7.80 -0.23
N LYS A 468 0.91 8.94 -0.24
CA LYS A 468 -0.25 9.19 -1.11
C LYS A 468 -1.36 8.15 -0.93
N ARG A 469 -1.48 7.61 0.30
CA ARG A 469 -2.50 6.65 0.76
C ARG A 469 -3.74 7.42 1.21
N HIS A 470 -4.41 8.03 0.23
CA HIS A 470 -5.48 9.01 0.49
C HIS A 470 -6.67 8.40 1.25
N GLN A 471 -7.08 7.17 0.93
CA GLN A 471 -8.21 6.51 1.57
C GLN A 471 -7.89 6.14 3.03
N GLU A 472 -6.71 5.58 3.27
CA GLU A 472 -6.24 5.21 4.59
C GLU A 472 -6.02 6.44 5.48
N ALA A 473 -5.47 7.51 4.89
CA ALA A 473 -5.32 8.80 5.56
C ALA A 473 -6.69 9.40 5.93
N LEU A 474 -7.65 9.41 5.00
CA LEU A 474 -9.00 9.95 5.22
C LEU A 474 -9.69 9.25 6.40
N ALA A 475 -9.68 7.91 6.42
CA ALA A 475 -10.31 7.16 7.49
C ALA A 475 -9.70 7.46 8.87
N VAL A 476 -8.36 7.57 8.95
CA VAL A 476 -7.67 7.95 10.19
C VAL A 476 -8.04 9.38 10.61
N PHE A 477 -8.08 10.34 9.67
CA PHE A 477 -8.38 11.73 9.99
C PHE A 477 -9.85 11.93 10.39
N GLU A 478 -10.79 11.21 9.79
CA GLU A 478 -12.21 11.23 10.15
C GLU A 478 -12.44 10.66 11.55
N ALA A 479 -11.85 9.50 11.86
CA ALA A 479 -11.91 8.90 13.19
C ALA A 479 -11.32 9.84 14.27
N ALA A 480 -10.23 10.52 13.94
CA ALA A 480 -9.60 11.51 14.80
C ALA A 480 -10.44 12.79 14.94
N ALA A 481 -11.06 13.31 13.87
CA ALA A 481 -11.88 14.51 13.92
C ALA A 481 -13.11 14.29 14.81
N GLU A 482 -13.77 13.13 14.67
CA GLU A 482 -14.85 12.74 15.57
C GLU A 482 -14.39 12.62 17.03
N SER A 483 -13.21 12.05 17.27
CA SER A 483 -12.64 11.95 18.62
C SER A 483 -12.27 13.32 19.21
N ALA A 484 -11.77 14.25 18.39
CA ALA A 484 -11.47 15.62 18.81
C ALA A 484 -12.74 16.37 19.22
N ARG A 485 -13.83 16.17 18.49
CA ARG A 485 -15.15 16.70 18.83
C ARG A 485 -15.66 16.15 20.16
N LEU A 486 -15.54 14.83 20.39
CA LEU A 486 -15.93 14.19 21.65
C LEU A 486 -15.10 14.68 22.85
N LEU A 487 -13.82 15.01 22.62
CA LEU A 487 -12.95 15.62 23.63
C LEU A 487 -13.19 17.14 23.83
N GLY A 488 -14.03 17.76 23.01
CA GLY A 488 -14.29 19.20 23.05
C GLY A 488 -13.07 20.05 22.68
N SER A 489 -12.26 19.60 21.71
CA SER A 489 -11.06 20.31 21.26
C SER A 489 -11.25 20.94 19.87
N PRO A 490 -11.79 22.18 19.77
CA PRO A 490 -12.06 22.82 18.48
C PRO A 490 -10.78 23.05 17.66
N LEU A 491 -9.64 23.27 18.32
CA LEU A 491 -8.35 23.43 17.64
C LEU A 491 -7.92 22.13 16.93
N VAL A 492 -7.99 20.99 17.63
CA VAL A 492 -7.57 19.70 17.08
C VAL A 492 -8.53 19.27 15.96
N GLU A 493 -9.83 19.45 16.16
CA GLU A 493 -10.85 19.15 15.14
C GLU A 493 -10.65 20.01 13.89
N SER A 494 -10.37 21.31 14.05
CA SER A 494 -10.08 22.22 12.94
C SER A 494 -8.89 21.74 12.08
N VAL A 495 -7.79 21.35 12.74
CA VAL A 495 -6.60 20.87 12.02
C VAL A 495 -6.86 19.56 11.30
N LEU A 496 -7.63 18.64 11.89
CA LEU A 496 -7.99 17.37 11.26
C LEU A 496 -8.95 17.56 10.08
N LEU A 497 -9.95 18.44 10.20
CA LEU A 497 -10.82 18.82 9.09
C LEU A 497 -10.05 19.50 7.95
N THR A 498 -9.03 20.30 8.29
CA THR A 498 -8.13 20.87 7.28
C THR A 498 -7.33 19.77 6.57
N GLN A 499 -6.86 18.75 7.28
CA GLN A 499 -6.19 17.59 6.69
C GLN A 499 -7.13 16.80 5.76
N ILE A 500 -8.38 16.55 6.18
CA ILE A 500 -9.45 15.95 5.36
C ILE A 500 -9.68 16.79 4.09
N GLY A 501 -9.76 18.12 4.22
CA GLY A 501 -9.91 19.03 3.09
C GLY A 501 -8.78 18.90 2.07
N TYR A 502 -7.53 18.75 2.53
CA TYR A 502 -6.40 18.49 1.64
C TYR A 502 -6.49 17.13 0.93
N VAL A 503 -6.99 16.08 1.60
CA VAL A 503 -7.22 14.77 0.97
C VAL A 503 -8.24 14.89 -0.16
N HIS A 504 -9.42 15.46 0.12
CA HIS A 504 -10.46 15.67 -0.89
C HIS A 504 -9.99 16.56 -2.04
N ARG A 505 -9.23 17.62 -1.76
CA ARG A 505 -8.62 18.47 -2.78
C ARG A 505 -7.73 17.66 -3.74
N HIS A 506 -6.87 16.78 -3.22
CA HIS A 506 -6.01 15.93 -4.07
C HIS A 506 -6.78 14.83 -4.80
N CYS A 507 -7.95 14.45 -4.27
CA CYS A 507 -8.85 13.52 -4.93
C CYS A 507 -9.78 14.20 -5.95
N GLU A 508 -9.70 15.53 -6.10
CA GLU A 508 -10.57 16.38 -6.92
C GLU A 508 -12.05 16.34 -6.49
N GLU A 509 -12.31 15.96 -5.23
CA GLU A 509 -13.62 15.91 -4.59
C GLU A 509 -13.96 17.28 -3.97
N PHE A 510 -14.00 18.30 -4.81
CA PHE A 510 -13.96 19.70 -4.36
C PHE A 510 -15.13 20.10 -3.45
N ASP A 511 -16.32 19.54 -3.62
CA ASP A 511 -17.47 19.83 -2.75
C ASP A 511 -17.26 19.32 -1.33
N ALA A 512 -16.66 18.14 -1.17
CA ALA A 512 -16.30 17.58 0.13
C ALA A 512 -15.14 18.36 0.75
N GLY A 513 -14.13 18.70 -0.06
CA GLY A 513 -13.01 19.56 0.34
C GLY A 513 -13.48 20.92 0.87
N GLN A 514 -14.40 21.57 0.18
CA GLN A 514 -15.00 22.84 0.59
C GLN A 514 -15.64 22.74 1.98
N ARG A 515 -16.51 21.75 2.19
CA ARG A 515 -17.19 21.56 3.48
C ARG A 515 -16.19 21.35 4.62
N ALA A 516 -15.14 20.57 4.37
CA ALA A 516 -14.10 20.30 5.36
C ALA A 516 -13.29 21.57 5.70
N PHE A 517 -12.86 22.34 4.69
CA PHE A 517 -12.14 23.60 4.93
C PHE A 517 -13.02 24.63 5.65
N ASP A 518 -14.28 24.81 5.25
CA ASP A 518 -15.19 25.77 5.89
C ASP A 518 -15.45 25.43 7.36
N ALA A 519 -15.67 24.14 7.67
CA ALA A 519 -15.80 23.67 9.05
C ALA A 519 -14.51 23.88 9.84
N GLY A 520 -13.35 23.59 9.23
CA GLY A 520 -12.04 23.86 9.81
C GLY A 520 -11.81 25.34 10.13
N ILE A 521 -12.20 26.26 9.24
CA ILE A 521 -12.13 27.71 9.46
C ILE A 521 -13.03 28.14 10.62
N ALA A 522 -14.25 27.62 10.70
CA ALA A 522 -15.19 27.95 11.76
C ALA A 522 -14.66 27.53 13.14
N LEU A 523 -14.16 26.30 13.27
CA LEU A 523 -13.59 25.77 14.52
C LEU A 523 -12.26 26.44 14.90
N ALA A 524 -11.45 26.85 13.92
CA ALA A 524 -10.26 27.66 14.20
C ALA A 524 -10.64 29.03 14.78
N ARG A 525 -11.73 29.65 14.30
CA ARG A 525 -12.24 30.91 14.88
C ARG A 525 -12.75 30.71 16.29
N GLU A 526 -13.46 29.61 16.55
CA GLU A 526 -13.94 29.26 17.91
C GLU A 526 -12.79 29.04 18.88
N SER A 527 -11.74 28.32 18.47
CA SER A 527 -10.55 28.10 19.32
C SER A 527 -9.66 29.33 19.51
N GLY A 528 -9.83 30.36 18.66
CA GLY A 528 -8.98 31.55 18.65
C GLY A 528 -7.59 31.33 18.06
N ASP A 529 -7.30 30.16 17.48
CA ASP A 529 -5.98 29.85 16.90
C ASP A 529 -5.85 30.40 15.48
N LEU A 530 -5.04 31.46 15.34
CA LEU A 530 -4.81 32.13 14.07
C LEU A 530 -4.09 31.23 13.06
N GLU A 531 -3.13 30.41 13.47
CA GLU A 531 -2.37 29.55 12.55
C GLU A 531 -3.27 28.46 11.97
N ALA A 532 -4.16 27.88 12.77
CA ALA A 532 -5.10 26.86 12.31
C ALA A 532 -6.06 27.44 11.28
N ARG A 533 -6.56 28.66 11.55
CA ARG A 533 -7.46 29.39 10.66
C ARG A 533 -6.80 29.67 9.31
N LEU A 534 -5.58 30.18 9.32
CA LEU A 534 -4.86 30.52 8.09
C LEU A 534 -4.45 29.28 7.31
N THR A 535 -4.15 28.16 7.97
CA THR A 535 -3.85 26.88 7.31
C THR A 535 -5.07 26.32 6.56
N ALA A 536 -6.28 26.46 7.14
CA ALA A 536 -7.52 26.07 6.49
C ALA A 536 -7.87 27.00 5.31
N ILE A 537 -7.71 28.33 5.48
CA ILE A 537 -7.89 29.33 4.42
C ILE A 537 -6.91 29.07 3.25
N GLU A 538 -5.66 28.74 3.55
CA GLU A 538 -4.67 28.39 2.54
C GLU A 538 -5.11 27.17 1.72
N GLY A 539 -5.54 26.09 2.40
CA GLY A 539 -6.03 24.89 1.73
C GLY A 539 -7.21 25.18 0.81
N LEU A 540 -8.16 26.00 1.26
CA LEU A 540 -9.28 26.45 0.47
C LEU A 540 -8.84 27.32 -0.73
N GLY A 541 -7.94 28.28 -0.53
CA GLY A 541 -7.42 29.12 -1.60
C GLY A 541 -6.68 28.33 -2.68
N LEU A 542 -5.88 27.34 -2.28
CA LEU A 542 -5.21 26.42 -3.20
C LEU A 542 -6.22 25.52 -3.95
N MET A 543 -7.32 25.10 -3.31
CA MET A 543 -8.38 24.37 -3.98
C MET A 543 -9.09 25.23 -5.04
N ARG A 544 -9.31 26.52 -4.77
CA ARG A 544 -9.87 27.47 -5.76
C ARG A 544 -8.95 27.65 -6.96
N LEU A 545 -7.62 27.63 -6.77
CA LEU A 545 -6.66 27.59 -7.89
C LEU A 545 -6.82 26.33 -8.74
N ASP A 546 -6.93 25.16 -8.12
CA ASP A 546 -7.09 23.89 -8.85
C ASP A 546 -8.40 23.87 -9.67
N GLN A 547 -9.44 24.57 -9.23
CA GLN A 547 -10.70 24.76 -9.96
C GLN A 547 -10.66 25.85 -11.04
N GLY A 548 -9.52 26.55 -11.23
CA GLY A 548 -9.39 27.68 -12.14
C GLY A 548 -10.09 28.97 -11.67
N GLN A 549 -10.49 29.05 -10.40
CA GLN A 549 -11.19 30.21 -9.82
C GLN A 549 -10.20 31.22 -9.22
N SER A 550 -9.29 31.74 -10.06
CA SER A 550 -8.18 32.60 -9.62
C SER A 550 -8.60 33.82 -8.79
N PRO A 551 -9.68 34.57 -9.12
CA PRO A 551 -10.10 35.71 -8.29
C PRO A 551 -10.48 35.33 -6.85
N ALA A 552 -11.25 34.25 -6.68
CA ALA A 552 -11.64 33.76 -5.36
C ALA A 552 -10.44 33.20 -4.58
N ALA A 553 -9.51 32.53 -5.26
CA ALA A 553 -8.27 32.08 -4.66
C ALA A 553 -7.42 33.24 -4.13
N LEU A 554 -7.31 34.32 -4.92
CA LEU A 554 -6.49 35.47 -4.60
C LEU A 554 -6.94 36.17 -3.30
N GLU A 555 -8.25 36.34 -3.11
CA GLU A 555 -8.80 36.92 -1.87
C GLU A 555 -8.37 36.13 -0.63
N LEU A 556 -8.56 34.80 -0.68
CA LEU A 556 -8.20 33.89 0.41
C LEU A 556 -6.69 33.85 0.66
N LEU A 557 -5.87 33.81 -0.38
CA LEU A 557 -4.42 33.71 -0.26
C LEU A 557 -3.79 35.03 0.20
N ARG A 558 -4.39 36.18 -0.12
CA ARG A 558 -4.02 37.48 0.47
C ARG A 558 -4.36 37.56 1.95
N GLU A 559 -5.53 37.05 2.35
CA GLU A 559 -5.89 36.93 3.77
C GLU A 559 -4.89 36.03 4.51
N ASN A 560 -4.55 34.86 3.94
CA ASN A 560 -3.52 33.95 4.46
C ASN A 560 -2.18 34.67 4.66
N LEU A 561 -1.69 35.39 3.65
CA LEU A 561 -0.42 36.12 3.71
C LEU A 561 -0.45 37.25 4.75
N ALA A 562 -1.53 38.03 4.81
CA ALA A 562 -1.67 39.10 5.79
C ALA A 562 -1.64 38.55 7.22
N GLY A 563 -2.35 37.43 7.47
CA GLY A 563 -2.34 36.77 8.77
C GLY A 563 -0.99 36.10 9.11
N ALA A 564 -0.31 35.50 8.12
CA ALA A 564 0.98 34.87 8.34
C ALA A 564 2.04 35.88 8.83
N ARG A 565 2.01 37.11 8.30
CA ARG A 565 2.87 38.21 8.77
C ARG A 565 2.64 38.59 10.24
N VAL A 566 1.43 38.39 10.76
CA VAL A 566 1.09 38.66 12.17
C VAL A 566 1.64 37.58 13.10
N LEU A 567 1.85 36.36 12.61
CA LEU A 567 2.39 35.25 13.40
C LEU A 567 3.91 35.34 13.64
N GLU A 568 4.61 36.25 12.95
CA GLU A 568 6.06 36.47 13.05
C GLU A 568 6.88 35.19 12.83
N ASP A 569 6.33 34.22 12.09
CA ASP A 569 7.05 33.04 11.59
C ASP A 569 7.46 33.30 10.14
N GLU A 570 8.77 33.48 9.95
CA GLU A 570 9.37 33.81 8.65
C GLU A 570 9.10 32.73 7.62
N ARG A 571 9.23 31.45 8.00
CA ARG A 571 8.99 30.31 7.11
C ARG A 571 7.53 30.25 6.68
N ARG A 572 6.61 30.44 7.63
CA ARG A 572 5.16 30.47 7.38
C ARG A 572 4.77 31.63 6.47
N THR A 573 5.39 32.79 6.65
CA THR A 573 5.19 33.98 5.81
C THR A 573 5.70 33.76 4.39
N ALA A 574 6.89 33.16 4.22
CA ALA A 574 7.44 32.82 2.92
C ALA A 574 6.57 31.81 2.15
N LEU A 575 6.05 30.79 2.84
CA LEU A 575 5.09 29.84 2.25
C LEU A 575 3.78 30.51 1.82
N ALA A 576 3.23 31.39 2.66
CA ALA A 576 2.01 32.13 2.31
C ALA A 576 2.23 33.05 1.11
N ALA A 577 3.38 33.72 1.03
CA ALA A 577 3.75 34.59 -0.09
C ALA A 577 3.91 33.79 -1.38
N PHE A 578 4.60 32.65 -1.31
CA PHE A 578 4.73 31.70 -2.43
C PHE A 578 3.36 31.23 -2.95
N HIS A 579 2.46 30.82 -2.07
CA HIS A 579 1.13 30.36 -2.48
C HIS A 579 0.28 31.51 -3.05
N CYS A 580 0.31 32.69 -2.43
CA CYS A 580 -0.38 33.89 -2.93
C CYS A 580 0.12 34.29 -4.32
N ALA A 581 1.43 34.21 -4.56
CA ALA A 581 2.02 34.55 -5.85
C ALA A 581 1.47 33.73 -7.03
N LYS A 582 0.95 32.51 -6.80
CA LYS A 582 0.34 31.70 -7.86
C LYS A 582 -0.89 32.35 -8.48
N ALA A 583 -1.68 33.05 -7.65
CA ALA A 583 -2.92 33.71 -8.04
C ALA A 583 -2.74 35.21 -8.39
N GLU A 584 -1.60 35.80 -8.01
CA GLU A 584 -1.31 37.21 -8.24
C GLU A 584 -0.93 37.51 -9.70
N GLU A 585 -1.13 38.76 -10.09
CA GLU A 585 -0.63 39.29 -11.36
C GLU A 585 0.91 39.23 -11.40
N PRO A 586 1.53 39.05 -12.58
CA PRO A 586 2.94 38.69 -12.67
C PRO A 586 3.92 39.58 -11.91
N ASP A 587 3.78 40.90 -11.97
CA ASP A 587 4.69 41.81 -11.28
C ASP A 587 4.63 41.68 -9.77
N ARG A 588 3.41 41.62 -9.21
CA ARG A 588 3.22 41.43 -7.77
C ARG A 588 3.65 40.04 -7.33
N ALA A 589 3.39 39.02 -8.15
CA ALA A 589 3.82 37.66 -7.88
C ALA A 589 5.35 37.56 -7.80
N LEU A 590 6.08 38.22 -8.70
CA LEU A 590 7.55 38.20 -8.71
C LEU A 590 8.14 38.87 -7.46
N GLU A 591 7.59 40.00 -6.99
CA GLU A 591 8.00 40.63 -5.73
C GLU A 591 7.82 39.68 -4.53
N LEU A 592 6.67 39.00 -4.46
CA LEU A 592 6.39 38.04 -3.38
C LEU A 592 7.33 36.83 -3.43
N LEU A 593 7.61 36.33 -4.63
CA LEU A 593 8.49 35.18 -4.85
C LEU A 593 9.95 35.54 -4.54
N GLU A 594 10.41 36.75 -4.86
CA GLU A 594 11.76 37.22 -4.50
C GLU A 594 11.96 37.28 -2.98
N ALA A 595 10.98 37.85 -2.27
CA ALA A 595 11.02 37.88 -0.80
C ALA A 595 10.99 36.46 -0.20
N ALA A 596 10.13 35.57 -0.72
CA ALA A 596 10.08 34.18 -0.26
C ALA A 596 11.38 33.40 -0.55
N ALA A 597 12.01 33.63 -1.70
CA ALA A 597 13.28 33.00 -2.06
C ALA A 597 14.41 33.39 -1.10
N ALA A 598 14.49 34.67 -0.72
CA ALA A 598 15.46 35.16 0.26
C ALA A 598 15.30 34.42 1.60
N THR A 599 14.06 34.35 2.11
CA THR A 599 13.78 33.64 3.37
C THR A 599 14.10 32.15 3.29
N PHE A 600 13.72 31.44 2.22
CA PHE A 600 14.06 30.01 2.11
C PHE A 600 15.57 29.77 1.96
N SER A 601 16.31 30.70 1.37
CA SER A 601 17.77 30.65 1.33
C SER A 601 18.38 30.79 2.73
N GLU A 602 17.90 31.74 3.54
CA GLU A 602 18.36 31.95 4.93
C GLU A 602 18.07 30.73 5.82
N LEU A 603 16.90 30.10 5.61
CA LEU A 603 16.48 28.90 6.33
C LEU A 603 17.10 27.60 5.80
N ALA A 604 17.90 27.66 4.74
CA ALA A 604 18.42 26.50 4.02
C ALA A 604 17.32 25.50 3.58
N ASP A 605 16.12 25.99 3.24
CA ASP A 605 15.01 25.19 2.73
C ASP A 605 15.10 25.13 1.18
N GLU A 606 16.07 24.35 0.70
CA GLU A 606 16.38 24.24 -0.74
C GLU A 606 15.17 23.75 -1.55
N TYR A 607 14.33 22.89 -0.98
CA TYR A 607 13.17 22.34 -1.67
C TYR A 607 12.12 23.41 -1.95
N ASN A 608 11.71 24.19 -0.94
CA ASN A 608 10.75 25.27 -1.19
C ASN A 608 11.37 26.41 -2.01
N GLY A 609 12.68 26.66 -1.86
CA GLY A 609 13.42 27.58 -2.73
C GLY A 609 13.31 27.21 -4.21
N ALA A 610 13.49 25.93 -4.56
CA ALA A 610 13.35 25.45 -5.95
C ALA A 610 11.91 25.61 -6.48
N LYS A 611 10.89 25.39 -5.64
CA LYS A 611 9.49 25.61 -6.03
C LYS A 611 9.16 27.09 -6.28
N VAL A 612 9.76 27.98 -5.49
CA VAL A 612 9.67 29.43 -5.72
C VAL A 612 10.31 29.80 -7.06
N GLN A 613 11.50 29.28 -7.36
CA GLN A 613 12.19 29.50 -8.64
C GLN A 613 11.37 28.99 -9.83
N LEU A 614 10.75 27.81 -9.72
CA LEU A 614 9.84 27.28 -10.74
C LEU A 614 8.70 28.28 -11.03
N TRP A 615 8.06 28.81 -9.99
CA TRP A 615 6.98 29.77 -10.14
C TRP A 615 7.43 31.16 -10.60
N GLN A 616 8.66 31.59 -10.27
CA GLN A 616 9.26 32.80 -10.87
C GLN A 616 9.36 32.65 -12.38
N GLY A 617 9.84 31.49 -12.85
CA GLY A 617 9.88 31.16 -14.27
C GLY A 617 8.50 31.22 -14.94
N ASN A 618 7.50 30.56 -14.35
CA ASN A 618 6.12 30.57 -14.86
C ASN A 618 5.54 32.00 -14.95
N LYS A 619 5.73 32.83 -13.92
CA LYS A 619 5.26 34.22 -13.93
C LYS A 619 6.00 35.11 -14.91
N LEU A 620 7.29 34.86 -15.17
CA LEU A 620 8.04 35.55 -16.23
C LEU A 620 7.55 35.16 -17.63
N ILE A 621 7.15 33.90 -17.85
CA ILE A 621 6.50 33.47 -19.10
C ILE A 621 5.15 34.18 -19.27
N GLU A 622 4.32 34.19 -18.22
CA GLU A 622 3.02 34.88 -18.21
C GLU A 622 3.17 36.37 -18.54
N ALA A 623 4.17 37.04 -17.97
CA ALA A 623 4.52 38.44 -18.25
C ALA A 623 5.18 38.70 -19.62
N GLN A 624 5.37 37.67 -20.46
CA GLN A 624 6.11 37.73 -21.72
C GLN A 624 7.58 38.21 -21.57
N ARG A 625 8.17 38.05 -20.37
CA ARG A 625 9.59 38.36 -20.07
C ARG A 625 10.48 37.15 -20.32
N LEU A 626 10.38 36.59 -21.52
CA LEU A 626 10.91 35.27 -21.85
C LEU A 626 12.43 35.15 -21.63
N ALA A 627 13.20 36.23 -21.85
CA ALA A 627 14.65 36.23 -21.65
C ALA A 627 15.06 35.94 -20.18
N ALA A 628 14.26 36.42 -19.22
CA ALA A 628 14.55 36.25 -17.79
C ALA A 628 14.03 34.92 -17.21
N ALA A 629 13.07 34.26 -17.88
CA ALA A 629 12.42 33.06 -17.37
C ALA A 629 13.33 31.81 -17.31
N GLY A 630 14.35 31.73 -18.17
CA GLY A 630 15.15 30.51 -18.30
C GLY A 630 16.04 30.18 -17.09
N ALA A 631 16.70 31.19 -16.51
CA ALA A 631 17.61 31.00 -15.38
C ALA A 631 16.93 30.41 -14.13
N PRO A 632 15.79 30.95 -13.64
CA PRO A 632 15.13 30.37 -12.47
C PRO A 632 14.56 28.97 -12.75
N LEU A 633 14.06 28.68 -13.96
CA LEU A 633 13.58 27.33 -14.32
C LEU A 633 14.72 26.30 -14.32
N ALA A 634 15.89 26.66 -14.86
CA ALA A 634 17.06 25.79 -14.86
C ALA A 634 17.58 25.52 -13.44
N ALA A 635 17.61 26.54 -12.58
CA ALA A 635 18.00 26.38 -11.17
C ALA A 635 17.03 25.49 -10.38
N ALA A 636 15.72 25.64 -10.64
CA ALA A 636 14.69 24.79 -10.05
C ALA A 636 14.89 23.32 -10.47
N LEU A 637 15.08 23.06 -11.77
CA LEU A 637 15.30 21.71 -12.31
C LEU A 637 16.57 21.06 -11.73
N ASP A 638 17.67 21.81 -11.61
CA ASP A 638 18.92 21.31 -11.03
C ASP A 638 18.73 20.87 -9.57
N THR A 639 18.12 21.75 -8.76
CA THR A 639 17.86 21.46 -7.34
C THR A 639 16.91 20.27 -7.18
N MET A 640 15.83 20.22 -7.96
CA MET A 640 14.87 19.10 -7.92
C MET A 640 15.50 17.79 -8.37
N THR A 641 16.48 17.84 -9.29
CA THR A 641 17.28 16.67 -9.70
C THR A 641 18.18 16.20 -8.57
N ARG A 642 18.94 17.11 -7.93
CA ARG A 642 19.82 16.78 -6.80
C ARG A 642 19.05 16.23 -5.59
N LEU A 643 17.84 16.70 -5.36
CA LEU A 643 16.96 16.26 -4.26
C LEU A 643 16.10 15.02 -4.61
N ASN A 644 16.26 14.44 -5.81
CA ASN A 644 15.44 13.32 -6.30
C ASN A 644 13.93 13.56 -6.18
N ARG A 645 13.48 14.76 -6.57
CA ARG A 645 12.07 15.18 -6.54
C ARG A 645 11.45 14.98 -7.92
N ASP A 646 11.27 13.73 -8.34
CA ASP A 646 10.92 13.39 -9.73
C ASP A 646 9.61 14.02 -10.23
N PHE A 647 8.60 14.15 -9.37
CA PHE A 647 7.37 14.86 -9.72
C PHE A 647 7.66 16.33 -10.08
N ASP A 648 8.35 17.06 -9.20
CA ASP A 648 8.66 18.48 -9.40
C ASP A 648 9.66 18.67 -10.57
N ARG A 649 10.58 17.72 -10.80
CA ARG A 649 11.46 17.71 -11.99
C ARG A 649 10.63 17.67 -13.28
N GLY A 650 9.58 16.85 -13.31
CA GLY A 650 8.65 16.81 -14.43
C GLY A 650 7.94 18.15 -14.65
N GLU A 651 7.49 18.81 -13.56
CA GLU A 651 6.85 20.13 -13.66
C GLU A 651 7.82 21.21 -14.18
N ALA A 652 9.09 21.17 -13.75
CA ALA A 652 10.12 22.06 -14.26
C ALA A 652 10.40 21.84 -15.75
N GLN A 653 10.34 20.60 -16.23
CA GLN A 653 10.46 20.29 -17.66
C GLN A 653 9.25 20.80 -18.44
N GLU A 654 8.02 20.65 -17.94
CA GLU A 654 6.82 21.23 -18.57
C GLU A 654 6.91 22.76 -18.65
N ALA A 655 7.40 23.43 -17.60
CA ALA A 655 7.61 24.88 -17.60
C ALA A 655 8.68 25.33 -18.61
N LEU A 656 9.79 24.61 -18.74
CA LEU A 656 10.81 24.84 -19.77
C LEU A 656 10.24 24.62 -21.18
N ALA A 657 9.36 23.61 -21.35
CA ALA A 657 8.65 23.40 -22.61
C ALA A 657 7.74 24.59 -22.95
N GLY A 658 7.00 25.10 -21.97
CA GLY A 658 6.18 26.30 -22.11
C GLY A 658 7.00 27.54 -22.49
N LEU A 659 8.19 27.72 -21.92
CA LEU A 659 9.12 28.79 -22.29
C LEU A 659 9.59 28.66 -23.75
N ALA A 660 10.03 27.47 -24.16
CA ALA A 660 10.47 27.21 -25.52
C ALA A 660 9.34 27.44 -26.53
N ALA A 661 8.13 26.97 -26.23
CA ALA A 661 6.94 27.21 -27.05
C ALA A 661 6.63 28.71 -27.19
N ALA A 662 6.68 29.48 -26.09
CA ALA A 662 6.47 30.93 -26.11
C ALA A 662 7.52 31.68 -26.93
N ARG A 663 8.74 31.12 -27.09
CA ARG A 663 9.80 31.66 -27.96
C ARG A 663 9.70 31.19 -29.42
N GLY A 664 8.77 30.28 -29.74
CA GLY A 664 8.68 29.66 -31.06
C GLY A 664 9.72 28.55 -31.32
N GLU A 665 10.37 28.04 -30.28
CA GLU A 665 11.38 26.98 -30.34
C GLU A 665 10.73 25.59 -30.26
N VAL A 666 10.02 25.20 -31.32
CA VAL A 666 9.13 24.02 -31.34
C VAL A 666 9.86 22.72 -30.99
N GLU A 667 11.02 22.44 -31.62
CA GLU A 667 11.75 21.19 -31.36
C GLU A 667 12.24 21.10 -29.91
N LEU A 668 12.60 22.24 -29.31
CA LEU A 668 13.03 22.29 -27.92
C LEU A 668 11.86 22.08 -26.96
N ALA A 669 10.69 22.67 -27.25
CA ALA A 669 9.47 22.45 -26.47
C ALA A 669 9.06 20.96 -26.49
N GLN A 670 9.02 20.34 -27.67
CA GLN A 670 8.73 18.91 -27.81
C GLN A 670 9.74 18.04 -27.06
N ARG A 671 11.03 18.41 -27.06
CA ARG A 671 12.05 17.69 -26.29
C ARG A 671 11.76 17.75 -24.79
N HIS A 672 11.43 18.92 -24.25
CA HIS A 672 11.13 19.07 -22.82
C HIS A 672 9.86 18.31 -22.40
N TYR A 673 8.78 18.37 -23.21
CA TYR A 673 7.58 17.57 -22.93
C TYR A 673 7.83 16.06 -22.96
N ARG A 674 8.71 15.59 -23.85
CA ARG A 674 9.11 14.17 -23.89
C ARG A 674 9.86 13.78 -22.62
N ILE A 675 10.83 14.59 -22.17
CA ILE A 675 11.57 14.35 -20.92
C ILE A 675 10.61 14.35 -19.73
N ALA A 676 9.65 15.29 -19.67
CA ALA A 676 8.64 15.30 -18.62
C ALA A 676 7.82 14.00 -18.60
N ALA A 677 7.34 13.56 -19.77
CA ALA A 677 6.60 12.31 -19.91
C ALA A 677 7.44 11.09 -19.47
N ASP A 678 8.72 11.04 -19.83
CA ASP A 678 9.63 9.96 -19.44
C ASP A 678 9.86 9.92 -17.92
N ILE A 679 10.04 11.08 -17.29
CA ILE A 679 10.17 11.20 -15.82
C ILE A 679 8.89 10.72 -15.14
N TYR A 680 7.72 11.18 -15.59
CA TYR A 680 6.43 10.76 -15.04
C TYR A 680 6.18 9.27 -15.23
N ALA A 681 6.54 8.72 -16.40
CA ALA A 681 6.39 7.29 -16.69
C ALA A 681 7.27 6.43 -15.78
N ALA A 682 8.52 6.84 -15.53
CA ALA A 682 9.42 6.14 -14.62
C ALA A 682 8.89 6.08 -13.17
N GLN A 683 8.05 7.05 -12.79
CA GLN A 683 7.39 7.11 -11.48
C GLN A 683 5.98 6.52 -11.47
N GLY A 684 5.47 5.99 -12.59
CA GLY A 684 4.11 5.46 -12.67
C GLY A 684 3.00 6.52 -12.59
N LEU A 685 3.33 7.78 -12.89
CA LEU A 685 2.42 8.93 -12.82
C LEU A 685 1.57 9.07 -14.09
N VAL A 686 0.70 8.09 -14.32
CA VAL A 686 0.00 7.90 -15.61
C VAL A 686 -0.79 9.15 -16.05
N ARG A 687 -1.50 9.83 -15.14
CA ARG A 687 -2.21 11.07 -15.47
C ARG A 687 -1.28 12.17 -15.99
N GLN A 688 -0.13 12.34 -15.37
CA GLN A 688 0.88 13.33 -15.77
C GLN A 688 1.54 12.95 -17.10
N VAL A 689 1.77 11.65 -17.36
CA VAL A 689 2.20 11.16 -18.67
C VAL A 689 1.19 11.53 -19.75
N GLN A 690 -0.10 11.22 -19.54
CA GLN A 690 -1.16 11.54 -20.50
C GLN A 690 -1.23 13.04 -20.80
N ARG A 691 -1.09 13.89 -19.77
CA ARG A 691 -1.03 15.35 -19.91
C ARG A 691 0.19 15.81 -20.72
N ALA A 692 1.39 15.38 -20.33
CA ALA A 692 2.62 15.75 -21.03
C ALA A 692 2.62 15.30 -22.50
N VAL A 693 2.07 14.11 -22.80
CA VAL A 693 1.90 13.60 -24.16
C VAL A 693 0.87 14.39 -24.94
N ALA A 694 -0.22 14.84 -24.30
CA ALA A 694 -1.20 15.71 -24.96
C ALA A 694 -0.57 17.05 -25.35
N TYR A 695 0.23 17.66 -24.47
CA TYR A 695 0.98 18.88 -24.80
C TYR A 695 2.03 18.65 -25.89
N LEU A 696 2.75 17.53 -25.85
CA LEU A 696 3.71 17.14 -26.90
C LEU A 696 3.04 17.03 -28.29
N ARG A 697 1.79 16.59 -28.36
CA ARG A 697 1.03 16.49 -29.63
C ARG A 697 0.50 17.85 -30.11
N ALA A 698 0.31 18.80 -29.20
CA ALA A 698 -0.20 20.12 -29.49
C ALA A 698 0.92 21.11 -29.92
N ALA A 699 2.14 20.91 -29.42
CA ALA A 699 3.35 21.64 -29.79
C ALA A 699 3.95 21.09 -31.09
#